data_AF-A0A1W6Z936-F1
#
_entry.id   AF-A0A1W6Z936-F1
#
_cell.length_a   1.000
_cell.length_b   1.000
_cell.length_c   1.000
_cell.angle_alpha   90.00
_cell.angle_beta   90.00
_cell.angle_gamma   90.00
#
_symmetry.space_group_name_H-M   'P 1'
#
loop_
_entity.id
_entity.type
_entity.pdbx_description
1 polymer ?
#
loop_
_entity_poly.entity_id
_entity_poly.type
_entity_poly.pdbx_seq_one_letter_code
_entity_poly.pdbx_strand_id
1 'polypeptide(L)'
;MTITAFNNLIHNQGVNPDHALAQGQGNSVVAREPLDPPSAWTRFKAALSNVPLLGQMGSLRQARAECDAYPVRLQQYEASNRQILAGFLNDVKHAYGENIGNMVARDIDVADGKPLTARTVSTAMQSIERQQASNRAMNNVHIMRFLENGVTGARARGETDMMGLFLERNLPLKDQSTWQAAMGDGGASRFLSQLVMKGCAELPDHSQGALGNAQIAQVANQALDLYQELLSAPGMTPGKLDELLDRAIGHGRTAATMIDLAREFVVTEHAATLLDRSNPESMLRQIAADTAREMGMDALPDGALKSISRNMVEGLSYQVKGMPEKFGCAPDANSILRALEPRLEEQVRQAVGEHFQALKMIDESTTLGDAGKAQLREIAQTRRLDPVQVRAYEDAAAVMGGALASIADGLRTGRPGAGLDGLERALQSFENGLTAMKQHGHAMGEDVSLSGGDFTTILMDQMAALAVHGLSPEQATDMLEDLRGEAGQQFGQAMRASPEMRTAAQYPLVYMPLVEALAQRAGHSVEQSRDISKDIMAGDAPLADMPPDLTRAVLPGPGSDSLDNRGVVTGARIGSLVARDFRPDHLIDEQRDELVQWTLRDGVGTQPWMSKTMEVDLGRATFVVDGHTLSKPGEGANAMQQFRAHFPQGEQGDAMALAVSRCMSQVSMNAFTTSCQGAAFGDAIPLFARGKNMFEATSNPDGSWTVRGTHTGRLIAVEHTPGEPVSEVDYDNVMMNELTFTIRPPGNSGEPPTTHLTGSHVVFSS
;
A
#
# COMPACT_ATOMS: atom_id res chain seq x y z
N MET A 1 -28.35 -8.13 -35.53
CA MET A 1 -28.08 -6.68 -35.58
C MET A 1 -28.39 -6.12 -34.18
N THR A 2 -27.77 -5.03 -33.75
CA THR A 2 -28.03 -4.42 -32.43
C THR A 2 -28.18 -2.92 -32.57
N ILE A 3 -28.96 -2.29 -31.67
CA ILE A 3 -29.08 -0.81 -31.60
C ILE A 3 -27.72 -0.11 -31.48
N THR A 4 -26.76 -0.75 -30.79
CA THR A 4 -25.38 -0.27 -30.65
C THR A 4 -24.66 -0.21 -31.99
N ALA A 5 -24.90 -1.15 -32.91
CA ALA A 5 -24.30 -1.13 -34.25
C ALA A 5 -24.81 0.07 -35.09
N PHE A 6 -26.10 0.41 -34.95
CA PHE A 6 -26.66 1.60 -35.59
C PHE A 6 -26.11 2.89 -34.97
N ASN A 7 -26.03 2.97 -33.64
CA ASN A 7 -25.46 4.12 -32.93
C ASN A 7 -23.98 4.36 -33.27
N ASN A 8 -23.17 3.30 -33.32
CA ASN A 8 -21.77 3.42 -33.70
C ASN A 8 -21.60 3.92 -35.13
N LEU A 9 -22.45 3.46 -36.06
CA LEU A 9 -22.39 3.89 -37.45
C LEU A 9 -22.78 5.37 -37.62
N ILE A 10 -23.84 5.86 -36.97
CA ILE A 10 -24.25 7.26 -37.09
C ILE A 10 -23.30 8.25 -36.40
N HIS A 11 -22.53 7.80 -35.40
CA HIS A 11 -21.53 8.63 -34.69
C HIS A 11 -20.12 8.54 -35.31
N ASN A 12 -19.90 7.69 -36.32
CA ASN A 12 -18.62 7.62 -37.02
C ASN A 12 -18.41 8.88 -37.88
N GLN A 13 -17.32 9.61 -37.64
CA GLN A 13 -16.93 10.78 -38.42
C GLN A 13 -16.64 10.36 -39.88
N GLY A 14 -17.55 10.70 -40.81
CA GLY A 14 -17.38 10.41 -42.25
C GLY A 14 -18.59 9.79 -42.95
N VAL A 15 -19.64 9.39 -42.22
CA VAL A 15 -20.88 8.88 -42.83
C VAL A 15 -21.77 10.04 -43.29
N ASN A 16 -22.08 10.09 -44.59
CA ASN A 16 -23.01 11.08 -45.13
C ASN A 16 -24.44 10.78 -44.63
N PRO A 17 -25.19 11.76 -44.07
CA PRO A 17 -26.55 11.56 -43.56
C PRO A 17 -27.54 10.97 -44.56
N ASP A 18 -27.33 11.18 -45.86
CA ASP A 18 -28.20 10.70 -46.94
C ASP A 18 -27.85 9.28 -47.44
N HIS A 19 -26.79 8.66 -46.90
CA HIS A 19 -26.44 7.28 -47.22
C HIS A 19 -27.50 6.30 -46.72
N ALA A 20 -27.83 5.34 -47.58
CA ALA A 20 -28.68 4.22 -47.23
C ALA A 20 -27.91 3.22 -46.36
N LEU A 21 -28.62 2.62 -45.41
CA LEU A 21 -28.07 1.58 -44.55
C LEU A 21 -28.31 0.22 -45.19
N ALA A 22 -27.26 -0.60 -45.20
CA ALA A 22 -27.31 -1.97 -45.72
C ALA A 22 -26.73 -2.96 -44.70
N GLN A 23 -27.10 -4.24 -44.84
CA GLN A 23 -26.60 -5.30 -43.98
C GLN A 23 -25.25 -5.73 -44.55
N GLY A 24 -24.19 -5.60 -43.75
CA GLY A 24 -22.84 -6.05 -44.05
C GLY A 24 -22.63 -7.51 -43.66
N GLN A 25 -21.41 -8.00 -43.86
CA GLN A 25 -21.02 -9.34 -43.41
C GLN A 25 -21.01 -9.41 -41.87
N GLY A 26 -21.46 -10.53 -41.30
CA GLY A 26 -21.43 -10.77 -39.85
C GLY A 26 -22.40 -9.92 -39.02
N ASN A 27 -23.60 -9.60 -39.52
CA ASN A 27 -24.60 -8.74 -38.83
C ASN A 27 -24.16 -7.29 -38.59
N SER A 28 -23.11 -6.81 -39.26
CA SER A 28 -22.72 -5.41 -39.26
C SER A 28 -23.69 -4.55 -40.08
N VAL A 29 -23.83 -3.28 -39.69
CA VAL A 29 -24.54 -2.26 -40.48
C VAL A 29 -23.48 -1.48 -41.26
N VAL A 30 -23.68 -1.27 -42.55
CA VAL A 30 -22.77 -0.50 -43.40
C VAL A 30 -23.53 0.61 -44.13
N ALA A 31 -22.89 1.77 -44.30
CA ALA A 31 -23.43 2.85 -45.11
C ALA A 31 -23.07 2.60 -46.59
N ARG A 32 -24.06 2.72 -47.48
CA ARG A 32 -23.88 2.66 -48.94
C ARG A 32 -24.18 4.02 -49.56
N GLU A 33 -23.60 4.25 -50.74
CA GLU A 33 -23.85 5.45 -51.54
C GLU A 33 -25.36 5.70 -51.72
N PRO A 34 -25.79 6.98 -51.80
CA PRO A 34 -27.20 7.30 -52.01
C PRO A 34 -27.64 6.78 -53.38
N LEU A 35 -28.83 6.18 -53.44
CA LEU A 35 -29.41 5.72 -54.69
C LEU A 35 -30.18 6.87 -55.35
N ASP A 36 -29.48 7.68 -56.13
CA ASP A 36 -30.09 8.79 -56.87
C ASP A 36 -30.70 8.32 -58.20
N PRO A 37 -31.94 8.74 -58.52
CA PRO A 37 -32.54 8.43 -59.82
C PRO A 37 -31.73 9.09 -60.95
N PRO A 38 -31.56 8.42 -62.11
CA PRO A 38 -30.88 9.02 -63.25
C PRO A 38 -31.56 10.34 -63.62
N SER A 39 -30.77 11.40 -63.77
CA SER A 39 -31.28 12.74 -64.07
C SER A 39 -32.09 12.75 -65.37
N ALA A 40 -32.98 13.73 -65.56
CA ALA A 40 -33.73 13.89 -66.81
C ALA A 40 -32.79 13.96 -68.03
N TRP A 41 -31.60 14.54 -67.85
CA TRP A 41 -30.56 14.61 -68.88
C TRP A 41 -29.88 13.26 -69.13
N THR A 42 -29.64 12.46 -68.10
CA THR A 42 -29.10 11.09 -68.22
C THR A 42 -30.10 10.18 -68.94
N ARG A 43 -31.39 10.28 -68.62
CA ARG A 43 -32.47 9.55 -69.31
C ARG A 43 -32.59 9.98 -70.77
N PHE A 44 -32.49 11.28 -71.04
CA PHE A 44 -32.48 11.80 -72.41
C PHE A 44 -31.27 11.30 -73.21
N LYS A 45 -30.07 11.31 -72.62
CA LYS A 45 -28.85 10.74 -73.22
C LYS A 45 -28.99 9.23 -73.48
N ALA A 46 -29.56 8.49 -72.54
CA ALA A 46 -29.83 7.06 -72.72
C ALA A 46 -30.82 6.80 -73.87
N ALA A 47 -31.83 7.65 -74.03
CA ALA A 47 -32.77 7.57 -75.15
C ALA A 47 -32.09 7.86 -76.50
N LEU A 48 -31.19 8.84 -76.56
CA LEU A 48 -30.39 9.19 -77.75
C LEU A 48 -29.38 8.09 -78.15
N SER A 49 -29.03 7.19 -77.22
CA SER A 49 -28.14 6.06 -77.53
C SER A 49 -28.77 5.05 -78.51
N ASN A 50 -30.09 5.11 -78.75
CA ASN A 50 -30.79 4.31 -79.75
C ASN A 50 -30.53 4.77 -81.20
N VAL A 51 -29.87 5.92 -81.40
CA VAL A 51 -29.61 6.47 -82.73
C VAL A 51 -28.31 5.87 -83.30
N PRO A 52 -28.33 5.22 -84.49
CA PRO A 52 -27.25 4.36 -84.99
C PRO A 52 -25.84 4.98 -85.10
N LEU A 53 -25.74 6.30 -85.29
CA LEU A 53 -24.46 7.02 -85.42
C LEU A 53 -24.02 7.73 -84.12
N LEU A 54 -24.96 8.08 -83.23
CA LEU A 54 -24.66 8.79 -81.98
C LEU A 54 -24.41 7.80 -80.83
N GLY A 55 -25.05 6.62 -80.86
CA GLY A 55 -24.94 5.58 -79.82
C GLY A 55 -23.56 4.91 -79.66
N GLN A 56 -22.57 5.27 -80.47
CA GLN A 56 -21.18 4.85 -80.29
C GLN A 56 -20.37 5.78 -79.38
N MET A 57 -20.89 6.97 -79.05
CA MET A 57 -20.24 7.87 -78.10
C MET A 57 -20.25 7.28 -76.69
N GLY A 58 -19.07 7.25 -76.04
CA GLY A 58 -18.89 6.64 -74.72
C GLY A 58 -19.84 7.20 -73.65
N SER A 59 -20.14 8.50 -73.70
CA SER A 59 -21.05 9.16 -72.76
C SER A 59 -22.52 8.75 -72.88
N LEU A 60 -22.99 8.37 -74.07
CA LEU A 60 -24.38 7.90 -74.26
C LEU A 60 -24.54 6.43 -73.87
N ARG A 61 -23.52 5.60 -74.12
CA ARG A 61 -23.49 4.21 -73.62
C ARG A 61 -23.41 4.15 -72.09
N GLN A 62 -22.62 5.02 -71.49
CA GLN A 62 -22.53 5.13 -70.03
C GLN A 62 -23.87 5.56 -69.41
N ALA A 63 -24.51 6.59 -69.95
CA ALA A 63 -25.82 7.04 -69.49
C ALA A 63 -26.92 5.96 -69.62
N ARG A 64 -26.84 5.12 -70.66
CA ARG A 64 -27.76 3.98 -70.82
C ARG A 64 -27.49 2.86 -69.83
N ALA A 65 -26.23 2.46 -69.66
CA ALA A 65 -25.87 1.47 -68.65
C ALA A 65 -26.30 1.91 -67.25
N GLU A 66 -26.22 3.22 -66.95
CA GLU A 66 -26.71 3.79 -65.70
C GLU A 66 -28.24 3.71 -65.55
N CYS A 67 -29.00 4.01 -66.62
CA CYS A 67 -30.46 3.89 -66.62
C CYS A 67 -30.95 2.43 -66.53
N ASP A 68 -30.24 1.49 -67.19
CA ASP A 68 -30.59 0.07 -67.21
C ASP A 68 -30.17 -0.64 -65.90
N ALA A 69 -29.08 -0.21 -65.25
CA ALA A 69 -28.63 -0.74 -63.97
C ALA A 69 -29.46 -0.24 -62.78
N TYR A 70 -30.11 0.92 -62.91
CA TYR A 70 -30.85 1.55 -61.82
C TYR A 70 -32.00 0.67 -61.25
N PRO A 71 -32.88 0.04 -62.06
CA PRO A 71 -33.91 -0.88 -61.54
C PRO A 71 -33.35 -2.09 -60.78
N VAL A 72 -32.20 -2.63 -61.21
CA VAL A 72 -31.54 -3.77 -60.54
C VAL A 72 -30.95 -3.35 -59.20
N ARG A 73 -30.30 -2.18 -59.15
CA ARG A 73 -29.79 -1.58 -57.90
C ARG A 73 -30.94 -1.27 -56.93
N LEU A 74 -32.05 -0.75 -57.44
CA LEU A 74 -33.25 -0.46 -56.63
C LEU A 74 -33.81 -1.73 -55.96
N GLN A 75 -33.96 -2.83 -56.70
CA GLN A 75 -34.44 -4.11 -56.13
C GLN A 75 -33.51 -4.68 -55.05
N GLN A 76 -32.19 -4.57 -55.23
CA GLN A 76 -31.21 -5.00 -54.24
C GLN A 76 -31.26 -4.16 -52.96
N TYR A 77 -31.51 -2.85 -53.10
CA TYR A 77 -31.72 -1.96 -51.97
C TYR A 77 -33.03 -2.28 -51.25
N GLU A 78 -34.13 -2.53 -51.95
CA GLU A 78 -35.43 -2.85 -51.35
C GLU A 78 -35.40 -4.11 -50.46
N ALA A 79 -34.75 -5.19 -50.91
CA ALA A 79 -34.65 -6.43 -50.15
C ALA A 79 -33.79 -6.27 -48.87
N SER A 80 -32.61 -5.62 -49.00
CA SER A 80 -31.74 -5.35 -47.84
C SER A 80 -32.37 -4.36 -46.86
N ASN A 81 -33.10 -3.37 -47.38
CA ASN A 81 -33.76 -2.34 -46.58
C ASN A 81 -34.86 -2.91 -45.68
N ARG A 82 -35.71 -3.81 -46.21
CA ARG A 82 -36.77 -4.46 -45.42
C ARG A 82 -36.21 -5.24 -44.22
N GLN A 83 -35.09 -5.94 -44.40
CA GLN A 83 -34.46 -6.73 -43.34
C GLN A 83 -33.84 -5.85 -42.24
N ILE A 84 -33.18 -4.76 -42.61
CA ILE A 84 -32.55 -3.84 -41.65
C ILE A 84 -33.59 -3.03 -40.91
N LEU A 85 -34.62 -2.55 -41.61
CA LEU A 85 -35.74 -1.84 -40.97
C LEU A 85 -36.44 -2.74 -39.95
N ALA A 86 -36.73 -3.98 -40.31
CA ALA A 86 -37.34 -4.94 -39.38
C ALA A 86 -36.42 -5.24 -38.17
N GLY A 87 -35.10 -5.40 -38.41
CA GLY A 87 -34.11 -5.59 -37.35
C GLY A 87 -34.01 -4.39 -36.41
N PHE A 88 -33.92 -3.18 -36.97
CA PHE A 88 -33.89 -1.93 -36.20
C PHE A 88 -35.14 -1.76 -35.34
N LEU A 89 -36.34 -1.94 -35.91
CA LEU A 89 -37.59 -1.78 -35.18
C LEU A 89 -37.76 -2.83 -34.06
N ASN A 90 -37.32 -4.07 -34.28
CA ASN A 90 -37.32 -5.10 -33.24
C ASN A 90 -36.35 -4.76 -32.10
N ASP A 91 -35.15 -4.28 -32.42
CA ASP A 91 -34.17 -3.86 -31.42
C ASP A 91 -34.67 -2.64 -30.62
N VAL A 92 -35.32 -1.67 -31.29
CA VAL A 92 -35.93 -0.52 -30.62
C VAL A 92 -37.04 -0.97 -29.66
N LYS A 93 -37.93 -1.86 -30.10
CA LYS A 93 -38.99 -2.41 -29.23
C LYS A 93 -38.43 -3.14 -28.02
N HIS A 94 -37.37 -3.92 -28.23
CA HIS A 94 -36.74 -4.68 -27.16
C HIS A 94 -36.00 -3.77 -26.16
N ALA A 95 -35.27 -2.76 -26.64
CA ALA A 95 -34.45 -1.89 -25.79
C ALA A 95 -35.24 -0.75 -25.11
N TYR A 96 -36.27 -0.22 -25.78
CA TYR A 96 -36.97 1.00 -25.36
C TYR A 96 -38.48 0.79 -25.10
N GLY A 97 -38.97 -0.44 -25.23
CA GLY A 97 -40.36 -0.80 -25.00
C GLY A 97 -41.24 -0.72 -26.26
N GLU A 98 -42.33 -1.47 -26.26
CA GLU A 98 -43.22 -1.60 -27.43
C GLU A 98 -43.86 -0.27 -27.85
N ASN A 99 -44.22 0.59 -26.90
CA ASN A 99 -44.86 1.87 -27.19
C ASN A 99 -43.95 2.81 -27.96
N ILE A 100 -42.71 2.97 -27.51
CA ILE A 100 -41.69 3.78 -28.19
C ILE A 100 -41.35 3.15 -29.54
N GLY A 101 -41.21 1.82 -29.61
CA GLY A 101 -40.96 1.13 -30.87
C GLY A 101 -42.09 1.25 -31.89
N ASN A 102 -43.35 1.27 -31.45
CA ASN A 102 -44.51 1.47 -32.33
C ASN A 102 -44.64 2.93 -32.82
N MET A 103 -44.23 3.92 -32.00
CA MET A 103 -44.11 5.32 -32.42
C MET A 103 -43.03 5.47 -33.51
N VAL A 104 -41.84 4.92 -33.27
CA VAL A 104 -40.75 4.95 -34.25
C VAL A 104 -41.15 4.25 -35.55
N ALA A 105 -41.85 3.12 -35.47
CA ALA A 105 -42.39 2.42 -36.64
C ALA A 105 -43.43 3.25 -37.42
N ARG A 106 -44.11 4.20 -36.77
CA ARG A 106 -45.06 5.12 -37.42
C ARG A 106 -44.35 6.32 -38.05
N ASP A 107 -43.34 6.88 -37.37
CA ASP A 107 -42.58 8.04 -37.82
C ASP A 107 -41.67 7.70 -39.02
N ILE A 108 -41.13 6.48 -39.04
CA ILE A 108 -40.47 5.93 -40.21
C ILE A 108 -41.58 5.44 -41.15
N ASP A 109 -42.06 6.33 -42.02
CA ASP A 109 -43.09 6.05 -43.03
C ASP A 109 -42.79 4.72 -43.75
N VAL A 110 -43.47 3.65 -43.36
CA VAL A 110 -43.29 2.29 -43.88
C VAL A 110 -43.88 2.17 -45.29
N ALA A 111 -44.56 3.21 -45.78
CA ALA A 111 -45.10 3.25 -47.12
C ALA A 111 -43.99 3.41 -48.18
N ASP A 112 -43.92 2.42 -49.07
CA ASP A 112 -43.19 2.43 -50.35
C ASP A 112 -41.68 2.64 -50.31
N GLY A 113 -40.96 1.55 -49.99
CA GLY A 113 -39.68 1.21 -50.64
C GLY A 113 -38.47 2.13 -50.41
N LYS A 114 -38.63 3.24 -49.68
CA LYS A 114 -37.56 4.20 -49.42
C LYS A 114 -36.46 3.58 -48.54
N PRO A 115 -35.17 3.73 -48.90
CA PRO A 115 -34.07 3.20 -48.11
C PRO A 115 -34.00 3.84 -46.72
N LEU A 116 -33.77 3.03 -45.68
CA LEU A 116 -33.47 3.51 -44.33
C LEU A 116 -32.12 4.22 -44.38
N THR A 117 -32.10 5.53 -44.14
CA THR A 117 -30.86 6.33 -44.17
C THR A 117 -30.30 6.57 -42.78
N ALA A 118 -29.03 6.98 -42.71
CA ALA A 118 -28.40 7.42 -41.47
C ALA A 118 -29.17 8.58 -40.81
N ARG A 119 -29.68 9.54 -41.60
CA ARG A 119 -30.54 10.64 -41.11
C ARG A 119 -31.84 10.13 -40.48
N THR A 120 -32.51 9.16 -41.11
CA THR A 120 -33.75 8.58 -40.58
C THR A 120 -33.51 7.88 -39.24
N VAL A 121 -32.44 7.08 -39.12
CA VAL A 121 -32.08 6.43 -37.84
C VAL A 121 -31.71 7.45 -36.77
N SER A 122 -30.91 8.46 -37.11
CA SER A 122 -30.55 9.53 -36.16
C SER A 122 -31.79 10.29 -35.66
N THR A 123 -32.72 10.61 -36.56
CA THR A 123 -33.99 11.29 -36.21
C THR A 123 -34.87 10.41 -35.32
N ALA A 124 -34.93 9.10 -35.61
CA ALA A 124 -35.63 8.13 -34.77
C ALA A 124 -35.01 8.02 -33.37
N MET A 125 -33.68 7.96 -33.25
CA MET A 125 -32.99 7.93 -31.95
C MET A 125 -33.24 9.21 -31.14
N GLN A 126 -33.19 10.39 -31.77
CA GLN A 126 -33.57 11.65 -31.12
C GLN A 126 -35.05 11.70 -30.71
N SER A 127 -35.94 11.04 -31.47
CA SER A 127 -37.36 10.89 -31.10
C SER A 127 -37.52 9.97 -29.88
N ILE A 128 -36.79 8.85 -29.85
CA ILE A 128 -36.73 7.92 -28.70
C ILE A 128 -36.27 8.65 -27.44
N GLU A 129 -35.17 9.40 -27.50
CA GLU A 129 -34.64 10.14 -26.35
C GLU A 129 -35.63 11.19 -25.82
N ARG A 130 -36.27 11.95 -26.72
CA ARG A 130 -37.32 12.91 -26.35
C ARG A 130 -38.52 12.21 -25.72
N GLN A 131 -38.94 11.08 -26.26
CA GLN A 131 -40.08 10.33 -25.72
C GLN A 131 -39.74 9.72 -24.35
N GLN A 132 -38.54 9.17 -24.16
CA GLN A 132 -38.09 8.71 -22.85
C GLN A 132 -38.05 9.85 -21.83
N ALA A 133 -37.51 11.01 -22.20
CA ALA A 133 -37.49 12.19 -21.33
C ALA A 133 -38.91 12.64 -20.98
N SER A 134 -39.83 12.62 -21.96
CA SER A 134 -41.25 12.93 -21.75
C SER A 134 -41.93 11.93 -20.81
N ASN A 135 -41.70 10.63 -20.99
CA ASN A 135 -42.24 9.58 -20.13
C ASN A 135 -41.73 9.75 -18.69
N ARG A 136 -40.41 9.99 -18.50
CA ARG A 136 -39.83 10.24 -17.18
C ARG A 136 -40.44 11.48 -16.51
N ALA A 137 -40.60 12.57 -17.25
CA ALA A 137 -41.21 13.80 -16.73
C ALA A 137 -42.66 13.58 -16.31
N MET A 138 -43.47 12.92 -17.15
CA MET A 138 -44.86 12.58 -16.85
C MET A 138 -44.96 11.65 -15.64
N ASN A 139 -44.15 10.58 -15.60
CA ASN A 139 -44.10 9.62 -14.50
C ASN A 139 -43.67 10.30 -13.18
N ASN A 140 -42.72 11.23 -13.22
CA ASN A 140 -42.34 12.01 -12.03
C ASN A 140 -43.51 12.85 -11.50
N VAL A 141 -44.33 13.46 -12.37
CA VAL A 141 -45.55 14.17 -11.95
C VAL A 141 -46.56 13.20 -11.33
N HIS A 142 -46.73 12.00 -11.88
CA HIS A 142 -47.61 10.97 -11.30
C HIS A 142 -47.14 10.50 -9.92
N ILE A 143 -45.83 10.26 -9.75
CA ILE A 143 -45.22 9.88 -8.47
C ILE A 143 -45.38 11.02 -7.45
N MET A 144 -45.12 12.27 -7.85
CA MET A 144 -45.30 13.43 -6.96
C MET A 144 -46.76 13.58 -6.52
N ARG A 145 -47.72 13.46 -7.45
CA ARG A 145 -49.15 13.47 -7.10
C ARG A 145 -49.51 12.34 -6.13
N PHE A 146 -48.98 11.13 -6.35
CA PHE A 146 -49.18 10.00 -5.45
C PHE A 146 -48.66 10.30 -4.03
N LEU A 147 -47.52 10.98 -3.93
CA LEU A 147 -46.89 11.35 -2.66
C LEU A 147 -47.56 12.56 -1.99
N GLU A 148 -48.05 13.55 -2.74
CA GLU A 148 -48.52 14.83 -2.19
C GLU A 148 -50.04 14.89 -1.92
N ASN A 149 -50.80 13.89 -2.36
CA ASN A 149 -52.24 13.83 -2.08
C ASN A 149 -52.51 13.77 -0.56
N GLY A 150 -53.20 14.79 -0.03
CA GLY A 150 -53.64 14.85 1.37
C GLY A 150 -54.98 14.16 1.63
N VAL A 151 -55.48 14.27 2.87
CA VAL A 151 -56.76 13.63 3.30
C VAL A 151 -57.95 14.03 2.41
N THR A 152 -57.97 15.27 1.90
CA THR A 152 -59.01 15.81 1.02
C THR A 152 -58.66 15.73 -0.48
N GLY A 153 -57.62 14.99 -0.85
CA GLY A 153 -57.17 14.84 -2.24
C GLY A 153 -58.21 14.14 -3.13
N ALA A 154 -58.33 14.58 -4.39
CA ALA A 154 -59.20 13.95 -5.37
C ALA A 154 -58.55 12.65 -5.89
N ARG A 155 -59.08 11.50 -5.45
CA ARG A 155 -58.70 10.16 -5.93
C ARG A 155 -59.68 9.65 -6.97
N ALA A 156 -59.21 9.02 -8.05
CA ALA A 156 -60.12 8.28 -8.91
C ALA A 156 -60.60 7.01 -8.19
N ARG A 157 -61.77 6.50 -8.57
CA ARG A 157 -62.40 5.35 -7.92
C ARG A 157 -61.52 4.10 -8.08
N GLY A 158 -60.99 3.58 -6.97
CA GLY A 158 -60.12 2.41 -6.94
C GLY A 158 -58.61 2.69 -6.96
N GLU A 159 -58.19 3.96 -6.98
CA GLU A 159 -56.79 4.35 -6.84
C GLU A 159 -56.38 4.46 -5.36
N THR A 160 -55.14 4.07 -5.06
CA THR A 160 -54.51 4.33 -3.76
C THR A 160 -53.48 5.46 -3.87
N ASP A 161 -53.17 6.11 -2.76
CA ASP A 161 -52.13 7.14 -2.66
C ASP A 161 -51.34 6.94 -1.36
N MET A 162 -50.26 7.71 -1.20
CA MET A 162 -49.39 7.56 -0.04
C MET A 162 -50.15 7.80 1.28
N MET A 163 -51.11 8.74 1.30
CA MET A 163 -51.98 8.97 2.45
C MET A 163 -52.85 7.75 2.78
N GLY A 164 -53.48 7.12 1.78
CA GLY A 164 -54.24 5.89 1.93
C GLY A 164 -53.40 4.76 2.52
N LEU A 165 -52.20 4.52 1.95
CA LEU A 165 -51.27 3.50 2.44
C LEU A 165 -50.75 3.78 3.86
N PHE A 166 -50.59 5.06 4.22
CA PHE A 166 -50.18 5.49 5.56
C PHE A 166 -51.26 5.18 6.61
N LEU A 167 -52.52 5.43 6.27
CA LEU A 167 -53.68 5.14 7.12
C LEU A 167 -53.95 3.64 7.24
N GLU A 168 -53.84 2.88 6.15
CA GLU A 168 -53.97 1.41 6.16
C GLU A 168 -52.97 0.74 7.11
N ARG A 169 -51.80 1.36 7.31
CA ARG A 169 -50.75 0.93 8.23
C ARG A 169 -50.94 1.40 9.69
N ASN A 170 -52.07 2.03 10.00
CA ASN A 170 -52.39 2.59 11.34
C ASN A 170 -51.35 3.62 11.84
N LEU A 171 -50.68 4.34 10.94
CA LEU A 171 -49.74 5.40 11.34
C LEU A 171 -50.53 6.66 11.75
N PRO A 172 -50.22 7.30 12.90
CA PRO A 172 -51.04 8.37 13.45
C PRO A 172 -50.88 9.69 12.69
N LEU A 173 -51.99 10.31 12.30
CA LEU A 173 -51.98 11.62 11.61
C LEU A 173 -51.72 12.82 12.51
N LYS A 174 -51.91 12.71 13.83
CA LYS A 174 -51.70 13.81 14.80
C LYS A 174 -52.34 15.14 14.37
N ASP A 175 -53.60 15.07 13.94
CA ASP A 175 -54.40 16.21 13.44
C ASP A 175 -53.85 16.91 12.18
N GLN A 176 -52.92 16.28 11.45
CA GLN A 176 -52.33 16.81 10.21
C GLN A 176 -53.11 16.38 8.96
N SER A 177 -53.08 17.23 7.93
CA SER A 177 -53.78 17.01 6.66
C SER A 177 -52.98 16.21 5.62
N THR A 178 -51.69 15.99 5.86
CA THR A 178 -50.77 15.23 4.99
C THR A 178 -49.94 14.25 5.82
N TRP A 179 -49.50 13.15 5.20
CA TRP A 179 -48.69 12.14 5.89
C TRP A 179 -47.28 12.69 6.16
N GLN A 180 -46.77 13.57 5.30
CA GLN A 180 -45.51 14.27 5.52
C GLN A 180 -45.55 15.07 6.82
N ALA A 181 -46.57 15.90 7.00
CA ALA A 181 -46.72 16.70 8.22
C ALA A 181 -46.95 15.82 9.46
N ALA A 182 -47.64 14.69 9.32
CA ALA A 182 -47.86 13.72 10.41
C ALA A 182 -46.55 13.05 10.90
N MET A 183 -45.63 12.78 9.97
CA MET A 183 -44.27 12.29 10.28
C MET A 183 -43.34 13.41 10.77
N GLY A 184 -43.68 14.66 10.45
CA GLY A 184 -42.86 15.85 10.66
C GLY A 184 -42.17 16.30 9.36
N ASP A 185 -41.84 17.59 9.27
CA ASP A 185 -41.09 18.16 8.13
C ASP A 185 -39.59 17.76 8.14
N GLY A 186 -39.26 16.65 8.80
CA GLY A 186 -37.93 16.18 9.09
C GLY A 186 -37.31 15.27 8.02
N GLY A 187 -36.33 14.47 8.43
CA GLY A 187 -35.63 13.51 7.59
C GLY A 187 -36.48 12.33 7.10
N ALA A 188 -37.41 11.83 7.91
CA ALA A 188 -38.17 10.61 7.61
C ALA A 188 -39.13 10.78 6.41
N SER A 189 -39.87 11.88 6.37
CA SER A 189 -40.78 12.18 5.26
C SER A 189 -40.02 12.42 3.95
N ARG A 190 -38.92 13.19 4.01
CA ARG A 190 -38.01 13.42 2.88
C ARG A 190 -37.37 12.13 2.39
N PHE A 191 -36.93 11.26 3.30
CA PHE A 191 -36.33 9.98 2.97
C PHE A 191 -37.32 9.08 2.23
N LEU A 192 -38.54 8.93 2.74
CA LEU A 192 -39.57 8.12 2.08
C LEU A 192 -39.94 8.65 0.70
N SER A 193 -40.14 9.97 0.55
CA SER A 193 -40.42 10.56 -0.76
C SER A 193 -39.29 10.28 -1.75
N GLN A 194 -38.03 10.45 -1.34
CA GLN A 194 -36.89 10.18 -2.22
C GLN A 194 -36.71 8.70 -2.52
N LEU A 195 -36.93 7.81 -1.54
CA LEU A 195 -36.83 6.37 -1.73
C LEU A 195 -37.88 5.89 -2.74
N VAL A 196 -39.12 6.39 -2.65
CA VAL A 196 -40.17 6.07 -3.62
C VAL A 196 -39.84 6.61 -5.00
N MET A 197 -39.43 7.88 -5.10
CA MET A 197 -39.03 8.47 -6.38
C MET A 197 -37.90 7.70 -7.06
N LYS A 198 -36.86 7.31 -6.31
CA LYS A 198 -35.71 6.57 -6.84
C LYS A 198 -36.06 5.13 -7.16
N GLY A 199 -36.81 4.44 -6.29
CA GLY A 199 -37.28 3.07 -6.54
C GLY A 199 -38.18 3.01 -7.78
N CYS A 200 -39.06 3.99 -7.99
CA CYS A 200 -39.84 4.08 -9.22
C CYS A 200 -38.97 4.40 -10.44
N ALA A 201 -37.92 5.21 -10.31
CA ALA A 201 -37.01 5.55 -11.40
C ALA A 201 -36.17 4.35 -11.88
N GLU A 202 -35.98 3.33 -11.03
CA GLU A 202 -35.29 2.08 -11.36
C GLU A 202 -36.19 1.09 -12.12
N LEU A 203 -37.51 1.32 -12.21
CA LEU A 203 -38.43 0.48 -12.96
C LEU A 203 -38.33 0.73 -14.48
N PRO A 204 -38.36 -0.31 -15.34
CA PRO A 204 -38.30 -0.15 -16.80
C PRO A 204 -39.36 0.82 -17.36
N ASP A 205 -40.59 0.70 -16.86
CA ASP A 205 -41.73 1.51 -17.29
C ASP A 205 -41.58 3.00 -17.00
N HIS A 206 -40.68 3.41 -16.08
CA HIS A 206 -40.40 4.82 -15.81
C HIS A 206 -39.92 5.58 -17.04
N SER A 207 -39.16 4.90 -17.92
CA SER A 207 -38.65 5.46 -19.16
C SER A 207 -39.32 4.89 -20.42
N GLN A 208 -39.85 3.67 -20.35
CA GLN A 208 -40.40 2.94 -21.50
C GLN A 208 -41.91 3.16 -21.69
N GLY A 209 -42.62 3.64 -20.68
CA GLY A 209 -44.07 3.80 -20.72
C GLY A 209 -44.63 4.66 -19.60
N ALA A 210 -45.88 4.34 -19.18
CA ALA A 210 -46.54 5.00 -18.07
C ALA A 210 -46.51 4.07 -16.85
N LEU A 211 -46.03 4.59 -15.72
CA LEU A 211 -46.09 3.87 -14.45
C LEU A 211 -47.52 3.80 -13.93
N GLY A 212 -48.00 2.59 -13.65
CA GLY A 212 -49.31 2.36 -13.07
C GLY A 212 -49.37 2.71 -11.58
N ASN A 213 -50.55 3.09 -11.08
CA ASN A 213 -50.78 3.36 -9.66
C ASN A 213 -50.36 2.19 -8.75
N ALA A 214 -50.60 0.95 -9.18
CA ALA A 214 -50.19 -0.25 -8.44
C ALA A 214 -48.66 -0.42 -8.31
N GLN A 215 -47.89 -0.05 -9.35
CA GLN A 215 -46.43 -0.12 -9.32
C GLN A 215 -45.85 0.93 -8.36
N ILE A 216 -46.38 2.16 -8.40
CA ILE A 216 -45.99 3.22 -7.46
C ILE A 216 -46.37 2.82 -6.03
N ALA A 217 -47.58 2.28 -5.83
CA ALA A 217 -48.04 1.78 -4.54
C ALA A 217 -47.17 0.64 -4.00
N GLN A 218 -46.69 -0.27 -4.86
CA GLN A 218 -45.78 -1.35 -4.44
C GLN A 218 -44.46 -0.80 -3.89
N VAL A 219 -43.84 0.17 -4.57
CA VAL A 219 -42.59 0.80 -4.09
C VAL A 219 -42.85 1.60 -2.81
N ALA A 220 -43.96 2.33 -2.74
CA ALA A 220 -44.37 3.07 -1.54
C ALA A 220 -44.64 2.15 -0.35
N ASN A 221 -45.24 0.98 -0.59
CA ASN A 221 -45.43 -0.04 0.43
C ASN A 221 -44.09 -0.53 0.97
N GLN A 222 -43.13 -0.86 0.11
CA GLN A 222 -41.79 -1.28 0.54
C GLN A 222 -41.08 -0.19 1.37
N ALA A 223 -41.23 1.08 0.99
CA ALA A 223 -40.66 2.19 1.73
C ALA A 223 -41.29 2.35 3.13
N LEU A 224 -42.62 2.23 3.22
CA LEU A 224 -43.33 2.28 4.51
C LEU A 224 -43.03 1.05 5.38
N ASP A 225 -42.91 -0.13 4.78
CA ASP A 225 -42.52 -1.36 5.49
C ASP A 225 -41.12 -1.21 6.08
N LEU A 226 -40.17 -0.64 5.32
CA LEU A 226 -38.85 -0.30 5.84
C LEU A 226 -38.95 0.72 7.00
N TYR A 227 -39.75 1.77 6.89
CA TYR A 227 -39.90 2.73 7.99
C TYR A 227 -40.43 2.06 9.26
N GLN A 228 -41.42 1.18 9.14
CA GLN A 228 -41.96 0.43 10.28
C GLN A 228 -40.95 -0.58 10.84
N GLU A 229 -40.20 -1.28 9.97
CA GLU A 229 -39.09 -2.15 10.34
C GLU A 229 -38.08 -1.38 11.20
N LEU A 230 -37.58 -0.24 10.72
CA LEU A 230 -36.59 0.57 11.41
C LEU A 230 -37.14 1.17 12.72
N LEU A 231 -38.39 1.62 12.73
CA LEU A 231 -39.02 2.18 13.94
C LEU A 231 -39.27 1.11 15.02
N SER A 232 -39.46 -0.15 14.61
CA SER A 232 -39.64 -1.26 15.54
C SER A 232 -38.35 -1.76 16.19
N ALA A 233 -37.19 -1.24 15.76
CA ALA A 233 -35.90 -1.58 16.36
C ALA A 233 -35.87 -1.19 17.86
N PRO A 234 -35.28 -2.02 18.74
CA PRO A 234 -35.25 -1.75 20.17
C PRO A 234 -34.61 -0.40 20.52
N GLY A 235 -35.32 0.41 21.31
CA GLY A 235 -34.87 1.74 21.75
C GLY A 235 -35.02 2.84 20.70
N MET A 236 -35.55 2.54 19.51
CA MET A 236 -35.77 3.52 18.46
C MET A 236 -36.99 4.41 18.76
N THR A 237 -36.84 5.72 18.57
CA THR A 237 -37.93 6.69 18.67
C THR A 237 -38.15 7.38 17.34
N PRO A 238 -39.34 7.93 17.05
CA PRO A 238 -39.59 8.65 15.81
C PRO A 238 -38.61 9.79 15.55
N GLY A 239 -38.23 10.54 16.60
CA GLY A 239 -37.28 11.66 16.48
C GLY A 239 -35.86 11.20 16.13
N LYS A 240 -35.36 10.15 16.78
CA LYS A 240 -34.05 9.57 16.45
C LYS A 240 -34.03 9.01 15.03
N LEU A 241 -35.08 8.27 14.65
CA LEU A 241 -35.17 7.70 13.31
C LEU A 241 -35.20 8.80 12.25
N ASP A 242 -35.88 9.92 12.50
CA ASP A 242 -35.89 11.08 11.62
C ASP A 242 -34.48 11.61 11.32
N GLU A 243 -33.65 11.80 12.35
CA GLU A 243 -32.25 12.25 12.23
C GLU A 243 -31.38 11.25 11.45
N LEU A 244 -31.53 9.95 11.71
CA LEU A 244 -30.77 8.90 11.01
C LEU A 244 -31.18 8.81 9.53
N LEU A 245 -32.47 8.91 9.23
CA LEU A 245 -32.98 8.88 7.86
C LEU A 245 -32.56 10.12 7.06
N ASP A 246 -32.45 11.29 7.68
CA ASP A 246 -31.92 12.48 6.99
C ASP A 246 -30.47 12.25 6.52
N ARG A 247 -29.64 11.62 7.36
CA ARG A 247 -28.25 11.26 7.00
C ARG A 247 -28.18 10.23 5.87
N ALA A 248 -29.21 9.40 5.71
CA ALA A 248 -29.28 8.38 4.66
C ALA A 248 -29.64 8.96 3.28
N ILE A 249 -30.10 10.21 3.21
CA ILE A 249 -30.39 10.93 1.97
C ILE A 249 -29.11 11.39 1.24
N GLY A 250 -29.10 11.39 -0.09
CA GLY A 250 -27.99 11.92 -0.89
C GLY A 250 -28.26 11.99 -2.40
N HIS A 251 -27.75 13.03 -3.06
CA HIS A 251 -28.03 13.32 -4.47
C HIS A 251 -27.56 12.21 -5.45
N GLY A 252 -26.49 11.48 -5.11
CA GLY A 252 -25.94 10.39 -5.94
C GLY A 252 -26.28 8.95 -5.50
N ARG A 253 -27.13 8.76 -4.49
CA ARG A 253 -27.43 7.42 -3.94
C ARG A 253 -28.55 6.72 -4.71
N THR A 254 -28.48 5.40 -4.91
CA THR A 254 -29.59 4.60 -5.45
C THR A 254 -30.61 4.26 -4.35
N ALA A 255 -31.76 3.69 -4.70
CA ALA A 255 -32.73 3.24 -3.70
C ALA A 255 -32.11 2.18 -2.77
N ALA A 256 -31.39 1.20 -3.33
CA ALA A 256 -30.68 0.18 -2.56
C ALA A 256 -29.66 0.76 -1.57
N THR A 257 -28.83 1.71 -2.00
CA THR A 257 -27.85 2.35 -1.09
C THR A 257 -28.53 3.11 0.06
N MET A 258 -29.67 3.76 -0.20
CA MET A 258 -30.44 4.44 0.85
C MET A 258 -30.97 3.46 1.90
N ILE A 259 -31.49 2.30 1.46
CA ILE A 259 -31.99 1.24 2.37
C ILE A 259 -30.83 0.69 3.21
N ASP A 260 -29.70 0.37 2.58
CA ASP A 260 -28.52 -0.19 3.27
C ASP A 260 -28.03 0.78 4.36
N LEU A 261 -27.87 2.08 4.04
CA LEU A 261 -27.42 3.10 4.99
C LEU A 261 -28.42 3.33 6.13
N ALA A 262 -29.73 3.34 5.83
CA ALA A 262 -30.75 3.50 6.85
C ALA A 262 -30.70 2.36 7.89
N ARG A 263 -30.55 1.11 7.42
CA ARG A 263 -30.36 -0.06 8.30
C ARG A 263 -29.06 0.02 9.07
N GLU A 264 -27.96 0.40 8.41
CA GLU A 264 -26.64 0.58 9.05
C GLU A 264 -26.70 1.58 10.20
N PHE A 265 -27.32 2.74 10.00
CA PHE A 265 -27.46 3.77 11.03
C PHE A 265 -28.31 3.31 12.22
N VAL A 266 -29.41 2.59 11.98
CA VAL A 266 -30.24 2.03 13.05
C VAL A 266 -29.50 0.95 13.84
N VAL A 267 -28.80 0.05 13.16
CA VAL A 267 -27.99 -0.99 13.80
C VAL A 267 -26.87 -0.39 14.64
N THR A 268 -26.19 0.61 14.11
CA THR A 268 -25.08 1.31 14.78
C THR A 268 -25.56 2.13 15.99
N GLU A 269 -26.70 2.82 15.89
CA GLU A 269 -27.31 3.56 17.01
C GLU A 269 -27.71 2.63 18.17
N HIS A 270 -28.28 1.47 17.84
CA HIS A 270 -28.62 0.47 18.84
C HIS A 270 -27.36 -0.07 19.54
N ALA A 271 -26.32 -0.45 18.76
CA ALA A 271 -25.04 -0.87 19.32
C ALA A 271 -24.40 0.22 20.18
N ALA A 272 -24.44 1.48 19.76
CA ALA A 272 -23.93 2.61 20.53
C ALA A 272 -24.66 2.78 21.88
N THR A 273 -25.96 2.47 21.94
CA THR A 273 -26.74 2.50 23.18
C THR A 273 -26.31 1.37 24.14
N LEU A 274 -26.07 0.16 23.62
CA LEU A 274 -25.54 -0.96 24.41
C LEU A 274 -24.12 -0.71 24.93
N LEU A 275 -23.34 0.08 24.18
CA LEU A 275 -21.96 0.43 24.49
C LEU A 275 -21.81 1.80 25.15
N ASP A 276 -22.91 2.44 25.58
CA ASP A 276 -22.85 3.77 26.18
C ASP A 276 -22.19 3.71 27.56
N ARG A 277 -20.94 4.14 27.62
CA ARG A 277 -20.17 4.26 28.86
C ARG A 277 -20.78 5.25 29.86
N SER A 278 -21.66 6.16 29.45
CA SER A 278 -22.29 7.13 30.35
C SER A 278 -23.49 6.53 31.07
N ASN A 279 -24.09 5.48 30.50
CA ASN A 279 -25.21 4.75 31.07
C ASN A 279 -24.71 3.58 31.94
N PRO A 280 -24.92 3.59 33.27
CA PRO A 280 -24.53 2.49 34.16
C PRO A 280 -25.20 1.15 33.85
N GLU A 281 -26.36 1.18 33.18
CA GLU A 281 -27.13 0.00 32.80
C GLU A 281 -26.75 -0.54 31.41
N SER A 282 -25.79 0.08 30.71
CA SER A 282 -25.33 -0.41 29.41
C SER A 282 -24.62 -1.75 29.54
N MET A 283 -24.68 -2.55 28.47
CA MET A 283 -23.98 -3.84 28.37
C MET A 283 -22.49 -3.68 28.67
N LEU A 284 -21.85 -2.63 28.13
CA LEU A 284 -20.44 -2.34 28.39
C LEU A 284 -20.15 -2.12 29.88
N ARG A 285 -20.96 -1.33 30.59
CA ARG A 285 -20.76 -1.04 32.01
C ARG A 285 -21.03 -2.27 32.89
N GLN A 286 -22.09 -3.02 32.59
CA GLN A 286 -22.42 -4.24 33.32
C GLN A 286 -21.31 -5.29 33.18
N ILE A 287 -20.88 -5.58 31.94
CA ILE A 287 -19.79 -6.53 31.69
C ILE A 287 -18.49 -6.05 32.35
N ALA A 288 -18.15 -4.76 32.23
CA ALA A 288 -16.94 -4.24 32.88
C ALA A 288 -16.97 -4.41 34.41
N ALA A 289 -18.11 -4.17 35.05
CA ALA A 289 -18.27 -4.35 36.49
C ALA A 289 -18.27 -5.83 36.91
N ASP A 290 -18.87 -6.71 36.11
CA ASP A 290 -18.92 -8.15 36.36
C ASP A 290 -17.53 -8.76 36.23
N THR A 291 -16.84 -8.50 35.12
CA THR A 291 -15.47 -8.99 34.89
C THR A 291 -14.49 -8.46 35.93
N ALA A 292 -14.61 -7.18 36.35
CA ALA A 292 -13.78 -6.62 37.43
C ALA A 292 -13.95 -7.40 38.74
N ARG A 293 -15.20 -7.73 39.12
CA ARG A 293 -15.51 -8.53 40.31
C ARG A 293 -14.98 -9.95 40.20
N GLU A 294 -15.14 -10.60 39.04
CA GLU A 294 -14.64 -11.95 38.79
C GLU A 294 -13.12 -12.04 38.85
N MET A 295 -12.42 -11.02 38.36
CA MET A 295 -10.96 -10.97 38.34
C MET A 295 -10.35 -10.37 39.61
N GLY A 296 -11.17 -9.85 40.53
CA GLY A 296 -10.71 -9.20 41.76
C GLY A 296 -9.92 -7.91 41.51
N MET A 297 -10.28 -7.16 40.46
CA MET A 297 -9.61 -5.94 40.04
C MET A 297 -10.51 -4.71 40.22
N ASP A 298 -9.91 -3.53 40.25
CA ASP A 298 -10.65 -2.27 40.26
C ASP A 298 -11.42 -2.06 38.94
N ALA A 299 -12.42 -1.17 38.98
CA ALA A 299 -13.20 -0.84 37.80
C ALA A 299 -12.32 -0.27 36.67
N LEU A 300 -12.67 -0.59 35.42
CA LEU A 300 -11.94 -0.08 34.26
C LEU A 300 -11.93 1.45 34.20
N PRO A 301 -10.81 2.06 33.80
CA PRO A 301 -10.74 3.50 33.57
C PRO A 301 -11.65 3.89 32.40
N ASP A 302 -12.24 5.08 32.51
CA ASP A 302 -13.22 5.58 31.53
C ASP A 302 -12.62 5.74 30.11
N GLY A 303 -11.31 6.00 30.00
CA GLY A 303 -10.59 6.05 28.73
C GLY A 303 -10.56 4.69 28.02
N ALA A 304 -10.32 3.59 28.74
CA ALA A 304 -10.37 2.24 28.17
C ALA A 304 -11.79 1.89 27.69
N LEU A 305 -12.81 2.20 28.48
CA LEU A 305 -14.21 1.98 28.09
C LEU A 305 -14.60 2.79 26.86
N LYS A 306 -14.17 4.05 26.78
CA LYS A 306 -14.35 4.90 25.60
C LYS A 306 -13.67 4.33 24.36
N SER A 307 -12.47 3.76 24.52
CA SER A 307 -11.74 3.10 23.43
C SER A 307 -12.50 1.87 22.92
N ILE A 308 -12.93 0.98 23.83
CA ILE A 308 -13.71 -0.22 23.48
C ILE A 308 -15.01 0.16 22.76
N SER A 309 -15.79 1.09 23.34
CA SER A 309 -17.07 1.51 22.75
C SER A 309 -16.87 2.10 21.35
N ARG A 310 -15.88 2.97 21.19
CA ARG A 310 -15.62 3.64 19.92
C ARG A 310 -15.18 2.65 18.85
N ASN A 311 -14.21 1.80 19.15
CA ASN A 311 -13.65 0.85 18.20
C ASN A 311 -14.71 -0.13 17.69
N MET A 312 -15.55 -0.66 18.58
CA MET A 312 -16.61 -1.58 18.20
C MET A 312 -17.69 -0.90 17.36
N VAL A 313 -18.14 0.31 17.71
CA VAL A 313 -19.14 1.06 16.93
C VAL A 313 -18.60 1.44 15.54
N GLU A 314 -17.36 1.91 15.46
CA GLU A 314 -16.70 2.24 14.17
C GLU A 314 -16.53 0.98 13.30
N GLY A 315 -16.14 -0.15 13.89
CA GLY A 315 -16.02 -1.43 13.17
C GLY A 315 -17.36 -1.91 12.58
N LEU A 316 -18.48 -1.66 13.26
CA LEU A 316 -19.81 -2.02 12.77
C LEU A 316 -20.28 -1.13 11.61
N SER A 317 -19.87 0.15 11.61
CA SER A 317 -20.36 1.21 10.69
C SER A 317 -20.05 0.98 9.21
N TYR A 318 -19.37 -0.11 8.83
CA TYR A 318 -19.13 -0.48 7.43
C TYR A 318 -19.46 -1.94 7.11
N GLN A 319 -19.93 -2.71 8.10
CA GLN A 319 -20.10 -4.16 7.97
C GLN A 319 -21.56 -4.60 7.92
N VAL A 320 -22.52 -3.72 8.27
CA VAL A 320 -23.95 -4.07 8.41
C VAL A 320 -24.52 -4.72 7.16
N LYS A 321 -24.17 -4.24 5.97
CA LYS A 321 -24.61 -4.83 4.69
C LYS A 321 -24.23 -6.30 4.53
N GLY A 322 -23.07 -6.73 5.04
CA GLY A 322 -22.58 -8.11 4.97
C GLY A 322 -23.00 -8.99 6.15
N MET A 323 -23.58 -8.42 7.20
CA MET A 323 -24.00 -9.17 8.39
C MET A 323 -25.04 -10.26 8.13
N PRO A 324 -26.04 -10.11 7.25
CA PRO A 324 -27.03 -11.15 6.99
C PRO A 324 -26.38 -12.47 6.54
N GLU A 325 -25.41 -12.39 5.62
CA GLU A 325 -24.64 -13.53 5.16
C GLU A 325 -23.71 -14.07 6.26
N LYS A 326 -22.97 -13.19 6.94
CA LYS A 326 -22.04 -13.56 8.03
C LYS A 326 -22.73 -14.24 9.21
N PHE A 327 -23.95 -13.81 9.53
CA PHE A 327 -24.70 -14.29 10.69
C PHE A 327 -25.74 -15.36 10.34
N GLY A 328 -26.02 -15.57 9.05
CA GLY A 328 -27.09 -16.47 8.59
C GLY A 328 -28.48 -15.98 8.99
N CYS A 329 -28.74 -14.67 8.92
CA CYS A 329 -30.00 -14.05 9.30
C CYS A 329 -30.64 -13.27 8.13
N ALA A 330 -31.90 -12.86 8.30
CA ALA A 330 -32.58 -12.05 7.30
C ALA A 330 -32.00 -10.61 7.26
N PRO A 331 -32.06 -9.91 6.10
CA PRO A 331 -31.43 -8.61 5.91
C PRO A 331 -32.17 -7.43 6.55
N ASP A 332 -33.23 -7.69 7.31
CA ASP A 332 -33.95 -6.66 8.06
C ASP A 332 -33.20 -6.27 9.36
N ALA A 333 -33.37 -5.02 9.79
CA ALA A 333 -32.67 -4.47 10.95
C ALA A 333 -32.92 -5.28 12.23
N ASN A 334 -34.15 -5.75 12.47
CA ASN A 334 -34.46 -6.51 13.69
C ASN A 334 -33.76 -7.88 13.73
N SER A 335 -33.73 -8.59 12.60
CA SER A 335 -33.01 -9.86 12.48
C SER A 335 -31.51 -9.67 12.67
N ILE A 336 -30.93 -8.61 12.07
CA ILE A 336 -29.53 -8.26 12.26
C ILE A 336 -29.25 -7.94 13.74
N LEU A 337 -30.08 -7.11 14.39
CA LEU A 337 -29.92 -6.74 15.79
C LEU A 337 -29.97 -7.96 16.73
N ARG A 338 -30.97 -8.83 16.58
CA ARG A 338 -31.06 -10.08 17.37
C ARG A 338 -29.85 -10.99 17.20
N ALA A 339 -29.27 -11.03 16.01
CA ALA A 339 -28.07 -11.80 15.75
C ALA A 339 -26.80 -11.10 16.27
N LEU A 340 -26.77 -9.77 16.24
CA LEU A 340 -25.64 -8.94 16.66
C LEU A 340 -25.49 -8.91 18.17
N GLU A 341 -26.56 -8.65 18.93
CA GLU A 341 -26.53 -8.47 20.40
C GLU A 341 -25.69 -9.53 21.15
N PRO A 342 -25.95 -10.85 21.03
CA PRO A 342 -25.17 -11.86 21.76
C PRO A 342 -23.70 -11.94 21.30
N ARG A 343 -23.42 -11.60 20.04
CA ARG A 343 -22.04 -11.56 19.51
C ARG A 343 -21.29 -10.35 20.02
N LEU A 344 -21.96 -9.21 20.08
CA LEU A 344 -21.43 -7.98 20.64
C LEU A 344 -21.15 -8.16 22.13
N GLU A 345 -22.06 -8.81 22.87
CA GLU A 345 -21.87 -9.14 24.29
C GLU A 345 -20.59 -9.95 24.51
N GLU A 346 -20.37 -10.99 23.71
CA GLU A 346 -19.17 -11.82 23.81
C GLU A 346 -17.90 -11.05 23.43
N GLN A 347 -17.96 -10.22 22.39
CA GLN A 347 -16.84 -9.36 21.99
C GLN A 347 -16.48 -8.34 23.09
N VAL A 348 -17.48 -7.71 23.72
CA VAL A 348 -17.28 -6.79 24.84
C VAL A 348 -16.66 -7.53 26.02
N ARG A 349 -17.19 -8.70 26.38
CA ARG A 349 -16.64 -9.54 27.46
C ARG A 349 -15.18 -9.91 27.19
N GLN A 350 -14.87 -10.31 25.96
CA GLN A 350 -13.49 -10.62 25.57
C GLN A 350 -12.60 -9.38 25.62
N ALA A 351 -13.02 -8.24 25.07
CA ALA A 351 -12.19 -7.02 25.05
C ALA A 351 -11.91 -6.48 26.47
N VAL A 352 -12.92 -6.48 27.34
CA VAL A 352 -12.79 -6.12 28.77
C VAL A 352 -11.89 -7.12 29.49
N GLY A 353 -12.11 -8.41 29.30
CA GLY A 353 -11.32 -9.48 29.93
C GLY A 353 -9.86 -9.44 29.52
N GLU A 354 -9.57 -9.28 28.23
CA GLU A 354 -8.21 -9.14 27.72
C GLU A 354 -7.53 -7.88 28.23
N HIS A 355 -8.26 -6.78 28.44
CA HIS A 355 -7.67 -5.59 29.05
C HIS A 355 -7.27 -5.81 30.50
N PHE A 356 -8.10 -6.49 31.29
CA PHE A 356 -7.71 -6.88 32.64
C PHE A 356 -6.54 -7.88 32.66
N GLN A 357 -6.51 -8.83 31.73
CA GLN A 357 -5.36 -9.73 31.56
C GLN A 357 -4.09 -8.96 31.18
N ALA A 358 -4.19 -7.93 30.34
CA ALA A 358 -3.09 -7.05 29.98
C ALA A 358 -2.57 -6.28 31.20
N LEU A 359 -3.46 -5.70 32.02
CA LEU A 359 -3.08 -5.04 33.27
C LEU A 359 -2.36 -6.00 34.22
N LYS A 360 -2.87 -7.21 34.40
CA LYS A 360 -2.22 -8.25 35.21
C LYS A 360 -0.85 -8.64 34.64
N MET A 361 -0.75 -8.80 33.32
CA MET A 361 0.52 -9.10 32.65
C MET A 361 1.55 -7.99 32.84
N ILE A 362 1.13 -6.72 32.78
CA ILE A 362 2.01 -5.57 33.09
C ILE A 362 2.50 -5.66 34.55
N ASP A 363 1.61 -5.96 35.49
CA ASP A 363 1.94 -6.06 36.91
C ASP A 363 2.93 -7.20 37.20
N GLU A 364 2.71 -8.36 36.58
CA GLU A 364 3.51 -9.59 36.73
C GLU A 364 4.78 -9.61 35.87
N SER A 365 4.94 -8.65 34.95
CA SER A 365 6.08 -8.59 34.03
C SER A 365 7.42 -8.61 34.78
N THR A 366 8.31 -9.50 34.36
CA THR A 366 9.72 -9.53 34.79
C THR A 366 10.65 -8.81 33.83
N THR A 367 10.16 -8.47 32.64
CA THR A 367 10.93 -7.78 31.59
C THR A 367 10.87 -6.26 31.80
N LEU A 368 9.72 -5.75 32.25
CA LEU A 368 9.52 -4.32 32.51
C LEU A 368 9.95 -3.96 33.92
N GLY A 369 10.79 -2.93 34.05
CA GLY A 369 11.02 -2.26 35.34
C GLY A 369 9.81 -1.42 35.77
N ASP A 370 9.80 -0.94 37.02
CA ASP A 370 8.66 -0.20 37.62
C ASP A 370 8.21 1.01 36.78
N ALA A 371 9.16 1.73 36.17
CA ALA A 371 8.84 2.86 35.30
C ALA A 371 8.15 2.42 34.00
N GLY A 372 8.60 1.32 33.38
CA GLY A 372 7.96 0.77 32.18
C GLY A 372 6.56 0.23 32.47
N LYS A 373 6.38 -0.40 33.64
CA LYS A 373 5.05 -0.80 34.13
C LYS A 373 4.14 0.42 34.31
N ALA A 374 4.63 1.49 34.94
CA ALA A 374 3.87 2.72 35.13
C ALA A 374 3.44 3.36 33.80
N GLN A 375 4.34 3.41 32.81
CA GLN A 375 4.03 3.95 31.49
C GLN A 375 2.98 3.11 30.75
N LEU A 376 3.10 1.77 30.75
CA LEU A 376 2.07 0.92 30.14
C LEU A 376 0.72 1.04 30.86
N ARG A 377 0.71 1.23 32.19
CA ARG A 377 -0.52 1.53 32.93
C ARG A 377 -1.13 2.87 32.53
N GLU A 378 -0.32 3.91 32.30
CA GLU A 378 -0.80 5.20 31.79
C GLU A 378 -1.44 5.05 30.41
N ILE A 379 -0.82 4.26 29.52
CA ILE A 379 -1.41 3.93 28.21
C ILE A 379 -2.73 3.16 28.42
N ALA A 380 -2.76 2.18 29.31
CA ALA A 380 -3.98 1.40 29.64
C ALA A 380 -5.12 2.26 30.21
N GLN A 381 -4.80 3.40 30.85
CA GLN A 381 -5.83 4.33 31.34
C GLN A 381 -6.53 5.11 30.23
N THR A 382 -5.82 5.35 29.13
CA THR A 382 -6.33 6.21 28.05
C THR A 382 -6.96 5.41 26.91
N ARG A 383 -6.57 4.14 26.73
CA ARG A 383 -7.07 3.27 25.67
C ARG A 383 -7.08 1.79 26.04
N ARG A 384 -7.79 1.00 25.24
CA ARG A 384 -7.75 -0.47 25.34
C ARG A 384 -6.33 -0.97 25.07
N LEU A 385 -5.95 -1.97 25.85
CA LEU A 385 -4.74 -2.77 25.73
C LEU A 385 -5.14 -4.24 25.83
N ASP A 386 -4.34 -5.11 25.23
CA ASP A 386 -4.52 -6.56 25.29
C ASP A 386 -3.18 -7.31 25.50
N PRO A 387 -3.19 -8.62 25.81
CA PRO A 387 -1.96 -9.36 26.07
C PRO A 387 -1.00 -9.42 24.88
N VAL A 388 -1.50 -9.38 23.64
CA VAL A 388 -0.65 -9.37 22.43
C VAL A 388 0.09 -8.04 22.35
N GLN A 389 -0.62 -6.94 22.64
CA GLN A 389 -0.01 -5.62 22.68
C GLN A 389 1.05 -5.51 23.78
N VAL A 390 0.78 -6.01 24.99
CA VAL A 390 1.76 -6.00 26.10
C VAL A 390 3.02 -6.79 25.73
N ARG A 391 2.89 -8.00 25.15
CA ARG A 391 4.04 -8.78 24.68
C ARG A 391 4.86 -8.04 23.63
N ALA A 392 4.19 -7.44 22.65
CA ALA A 392 4.88 -6.71 21.61
C ALA A 392 5.60 -5.47 22.17
N TYR A 393 5.05 -4.80 23.21
CA TYR A 393 5.78 -3.76 23.93
C TYR A 393 7.02 -4.29 24.66
N GLU A 394 6.90 -5.42 25.36
CA GLU A 394 8.01 -6.05 26.07
C GLU A 394 9.13 -6.48 25.11
N ASP A 395 8.77 -7.19 24.04
CA ASP A 395 9.70 -7.69 23.03
C ASP A 395 10.41 -6.52 22.33
N ALA A 396 9.64 -5.52 21.87
CA ALA A 396 10.22 -4.37 21.19
C ALA A 396 11.11 -3.56 22.12
N ALA A 397 10.69 -3.30 23.37
CA ALA A 397 11.50 -2.56 24.34
C ALA A 397 12.81 -3.28 24.66
N ALA A 398 12.78 -4.61 24.82
CA ALA A 398 13.97 -5.41 25.08
C ALA A 398 14.94 -5.38 23.89
N VAL A 399 14.44 -5.58 22.68
CA VAL A 399 15.27 -5.60 21.46
C VAL A 399 15.81 -4.20 21.14
N MET A 400 14.99 -3.15 21.28
CA MET A 400 15.41 -1.76 21.08
C MET A 400 16.43 -1.30 22.12
N GLY A 401 16.25 -1.69 23.39
CA GLY A 401 17.24 -1.42 24.44
C GLY A 401 18.57 -2.12 24.15
N GLY A 402 18.50 -3.38 23.68
CA GLY A 402 19.67 -4.12 23.18
C GLY A 402 20.33 -3.45 21.97
N ALA A 403 19.55 -2.91 21.03
CA ALA A 403 20.06 -2.17 19.88
C ALA A 403 20.80 -0.92 20.31
N LEU A 404 20.24 -0.13 21.23
CA LEU A 404 20.88 1.06 21.76
C LEU A 404 22.19 0.75 22.48
N ALA A 405 22.22 -0.34 23.27
CA ALA A 405 23.44 -0.81 23.91
C ALA A 405 24.49 -1.26 22.89
N SER A 406 24.10 -1.99 21.84
CA SER A 406 25.00 -2.38 20.74
C SER A 406 25.56 -1.19 19.97
N ILE A 407 24.75 -0.15 19.75
CA ILE A 407 25.22 1.10 19.13
C ILE A 407 26.25 1.77 20.03
N ALA A 408 25.94 2.00 21.30
CA ALA A 408 26.87 2.67 22.22
C ALA A 408 28.18 1.88 22.39
N ASP A 409 28.11 0.56 22.50
CA ASP A 409 29.30 -0.31 22.55
C ASP A 409 30.11 -0.24 21.26
N GLY A 410 29.46 -0.30 20.09
CA GLY A 410 30.10 -0.13 18.80
C GLY A 410 30.81 1.22 18.68
N LEU A 411 30.18 2.31 19.13
CA LEU A 411 30.80 3.64 19.14
C LEU A 411 32.04 3.69 20.04
N ARG A 412 31.96 3.16 21.26
CA ARG A 412 33.08 3.18 22.24
C ARG A 412 34.23 2.27 21.84
N THR A 413 33.95 1.14 21.18
CA THR A 413 34.97 0.17 20.74
C THR A 413 35.56 0.48 19.36
N GLY A 414 35.08 1.55 18.70
CA GLY A 414 35.52 1.93 17.36
C GLY A 414 35.00 1.00 16.27
N ARG A 415 33.86 0.35 16.51
CA ARG A 415 33.13 -0.54 15.60
C ARG A 415 31.67 -0.07 15.39
N PRO A 416 31.44 1.18 14.95
CA PRO A 416 30.10 1.73 14.76
C PRO A 416 29.18 0.86 13.90
N GLY A 417 29.71 0.15 12.90
CA GLY A 417 28.91 -0.72 12.02
C GLY A 417 28.18 -1.84 12.76
N ALA A 418 28.68 -2.29 13.91
CA ALA A 418 28.04 -3.34 14.72
C ALA A 418 26.67 -2.91 15.28
N GLY A 419 26.40 -1.61 15.38
CA GLY A 419 25.12 -1.09 15.85
C GLY A 419 23.95 -1.32 14.88
N LEU A 420 24.23 -1.47 13.57
CA LEU A 420 23.21 -1.60 12.53
C LEU A 420 22.43 -2.92 12.63
N ASP A 421 23.10 -4.02 13.00
CA ASP A 421 22.45 -5.32 13.25
C ASP A 421 21.48 -5.24 14.45
N GLY A 422 21.74 -4.34 15.39
CA GLY A 422 20.81 -4.01 16.47
C GLY A 422 19.55 -3.33 15.94
N LEU A 423 19.70 -2.32 15.08
CA LEU A 423 18.59 -1.60 14.46
C LEU A 423 17.74 -2.48 13.55
N GLU A 424 18.35 -3.37 12.76
CA GLU A 424 17.61 -4.34 11.94
C GLU A 424 16.72 -5.23 12.82
N ARG A 425 17.28 -5.79 13.89
CA ARG A 425 16.51 -6.63 14.82
C ARG A 425 15.38 -5.84 15.50
N ALA A 426 15.64 -4.59 15.89
CA ALA A 426 14.63 -3.72 16.48
C ALA A 426 13.49 -3.41 15.51
N LEU A 427 13.82 -3.09 14.26
CA LEU A 427 12.84 -2.82 13.22
C LEU A 427 12.01 -4.06 12.88
N GLN A 428 12.64 -5.22 12.72
CA GLN A 428 11.94 -6.49 12.47
C GLN A 428 11.03 -6.86 13.66
N SER A 429 11.48 -6.65 14.90
CA SER A 429 10.67 -6.87 16.10
C SER A 429 9.44 -5.96 16.11
N PHE A 430 9.61 -4.68 15.78
CA PHE A 430 8.52 -3.73 15.63
C PHE A 430 7.53 -4.14 14.53
N GLU A 431 8.01 -4.51 13.35
CA GLU A 431 7.18 -4.93 12.21
C GLU A 431 6.37 -6.20 12.53
N ASN A 432 7.01 -7.17 13.19
CA ASN A 432 6.37 -8.40 13.65
C ASN A 432 5.31 -8.10 14.72
N GLY A 433 5.63 -7.27 15.71
CA GLY A 433 4.73 -6.85 16.78
C GLY A 433 3.51 -6.11 16.22
N LEU A 434 3.71 -5.14 15.33
CA LEU A 434 2.65 -4.41 14.66
C LEU A 434 1.74 -5.33 13.85
N THR A 435 2.32 -6.31 13.16
CA THR A 435 1.56 -7.32 12.41
C THR A 435 0.69 -8.16 13.33
N ALA A 436 1.25 -8.65 14.44
CA ALA A 436 0.51 -9.43 15.43
C ALA A 436 -0.63 -8.62 16.08
N MET A 437 -0.36 -7.35 16.43
CA MET A 437 -1.40 -6.44 16.95
C MET A 437 -2.53 -6.24 15.95
N LYS A 438 -2.22 -5.99 14.67
CA LYS A 438 -3.23 -5.81 13.62
C LYS A 438 -4.07 -7.06 13.40
N GLN A 439 -3.43 -8.25 13.37
CA GLN A 439 -4.13 -9.53 13.23
C GLN A 439 -5.07 -9.80 14.41
N HIS A 440 -4.62 -9.54 15.64
CA HIS A 440 -5.45 -9.71 16.83
C HIS A 440 -6.59 -8.69 16.88
N GLY A 441 -6.32 -7.42 16.57
CA GLY A 441 -7.34 -6.38 16.45
C GLY A 441 -8.41 -6.73 15.41
N HIS A 442 -8.04 -7.33 14.28
CA HIS A 442 -8.99 -7.82 13.28
C HIS A 442 -9.92 -8.89 13.84
N ALA A 443 -9.37 -9.88 14.54
CA ALA A 443 -10.17 -10.92 15.20
C ALA A 443 -11.15 -10.34 16.23
N MET A 444 -10.79 -9.23 16.86
CA MET A 444 -11.59 -8.49 17.85
C MET A 444 -12.57 -7.48 17.23
N GLY A 445 -12.54 -7.26 15.91
CA GLY A 445 -13.37 -6.28 15.23
C GLY A 445 -12.91 -4.82 15.41
N GLU A 446 -11.63 -4.59 15.73
CA GLU A 446 -11.02 -3.27 15.97
C GLU A 446 -10.16 -2.76 14.79
N ASP A 447 -10.41 -3.23 13.56
CA ASP A 447 -9.61 -2.95 12.36
C ASP A 447 -9.26 -1.47 12.13
N VAL A 448 -10.20 -0.58 12.48
CA VAL A 448 -10.10 0.85 12.22
C VAL A 448 -9.12 1.54 13.19
N SER A 449 -8.98 1.03 14.42
CA SER A 449 -8.15 1.67 15.45
C SER A 449 -6.64 1.43 15.26
N LEU A 450 -6.25 0.33 14.63
CA LEU A 450 -4.84 -0.08 14.48
C LEU A 450 -4.28 0.17 13.06
N SER A 451 -5.13 0.61 12.13
CA SER A 451 -4.77 0.84 10.72
C SER A 451 -4.41 2.29 10.39
N GLY A 452 -4.59 3.24 11.32
CA GLY A 452 -4.24 4.65 11.14
C GLY A 452 -2.72 4.89 11.09
N GLY A 453 -2.26 5.74 10.16
CA GLY A 453 -0.84 6.12 10.05
C GLY A 453 -0.24 6.69 11.33
N ASP A 454 -1.01 7.52 12.04
CA ASP A 454 -0.61 8.13 13.32
C ASP A 454 -0.34 7.09 14.41
N PHE A 455 -1.02 5.94 14.37
CA PHE A 455 -0.85 4.89 15.38
C PHE A 455 0.53 4.24 15.32
N THR A 456 1.07 4.01 14.12
CA THR A 456 2.39 3.40 13.93
C THR A 456 3.50 4.28 14.53
N THR A 457 3.44 5.59 14.31
CA THR A 457 4.42 6.54 14.87
C THR A 457 4.29 6.64 16.39
N ILE A 458 3.07 6.78 16.91
CA ILE A 458 2.82 6.80 18.36
C ILE A 458 3.34 5.51 19.02
N LEU A 459 3.14 4.36 18.37
CA LEU A 459 3.59 3.08 18.89
C LEU A 459 5.11 2.99 18.97
N MET A 460 5.81 3.45 17.91
CA MET A 460 7.27 3.50 17.88
C MET A 460 7.82 4.40 19.01
N ASP A 461 7.25 5.60 19.18
CA ASP A 461 7.67 6.53 20.24
C ASP A 461 7.46 5.91 21.64
N GLN A 462 6.34 5.22 21.84
CA GLN A 462 6.05 4.54 23.12
C GLN A 462 7.03 3.38 23.38
N MET A 463 7.34 2.58 22.36
CA MET A 463 8.31 1.47 22.48
C MET A 463 9.74 1.98 22.71
N ALA A 464 10.13 3.06 22.04
CA ALA A 464 11.43 3.71 22.24
C ALA A 464 11.57 4.28 23.65
N ALA A 465 10.52 4.93 24.18
CA ALA A 465 10.48 5.38 25.57
C ALA A 465 10.62 4.20 26.56
N LEU A 466 9.89 3.10 26.35
CA LEU A 466 10.04 1.87 27.15
C LEU A 466 11.45 1.29 27.10
N ALA A 467 12.10 1.31 25.94
CA ALA A 467 13.44 0.77 25.76
C ALA A 467 14.50 1.48 26.61
N VAL A 468 14.37 2.79 26.81
CA VAL A 468 15.34 3.60 27.59
C VAL A 468 14.97 3.72 29.07
N HIS A 469 13.78 3.26 29.49
CA HIS A 469 13.30 3.45 30.86
C HIS A 469 14.15 2.73 31.92
N GLY A 470 14.83 1.64 31.55
CA GLY A 470 15.76 0.93 32.44
C GLY A 470 17.05 1.69 32.74
N LEU A 471 17.37 2.74 31.98
CA LEU A 471 18.59 3.54 32.15
C LEU A 471 18.39 4.59 33.26
N SER A 472 19.45 4.84 34.06
CA SER A 472 19.49 6.03 34.91
C SER A 472 19.64 7.30 34.03
N PRO A 473 19.26 8.48 34.52
CA PRO A 473 19.50 9.74 33.80
C PRO A 473 20.98 9.93 33.43
N GLU A 474 21.90 9.55 34.32
CA GLU A 474 23.35 9.61 34.08
C GLU A 474 23.77 8.67 32.94
N GLN A 475 23.31 7.41 32.94
CA GLN A 475 23.57 6.46 31.85
C GLN A 475 23.01 6.95 30.52
N ALA A 476 21.83 7.57 30.55
CA ALA A 476 21.21 8.15 29.36
C ALA A 476 22.03 9.34 28.83
N THR A 477 22.56 10.19 29.72
CA THR A 477 23.48 11.29 29.35
C THR A 477 24.75 10.74 28.73
N ASP A 478 25.43 9.78 29.35
CA ASP A 478 26.67 9.19 28.84
C ASP A 478 26.49 8.61 27.43
N MET A 479 25.42 7.83 27.23
CA MET A 479 25.10 7.25 25.92
C MET A 479 24.74 8.32 24.89
N LEU A 480 24.06 9.40 25.30
CA LEU A 480 23.75 10.50 24.41
C LEU A 480 25.00 11.26 23.99
N GLU A 481 25.99 11.41 24.87
CA GLU A 481 27.29 12.00 24.54
C GLU A 481 28.05 11.15 23.51
N ASP A 482 28.03 9.82 23.65
CA ASP A 482 28.63 8.92 22.64
C ASP A 482 27.98 9.12 21.25
N LEU A 483 26.65 9.20 21.20
CA LEU A 483 25.89 9.38 19.96
C LEU A 483 26.09 10.77 19.33
N ARG A 484 26.36 11.79 20.16
CA ARG A 484 26.64 13.16 19.69
C ARG A 484 28.10 13.37 19.29
N GLY A 485 28.99 12.47 19.71
CA GLY A 485 30.41 12.46 19.32
C GLY A 485 30.61 12.20 17.83
N GLU A 486 31.85 12.34 17.37
CA GLU A 486 32.22 12.19 15.95
C GLU A 486 31.76 10.84 15.37
N ALA A 487 31.98 9.74 16.10
CA ALA A 487 31.59 8.40 15.65
C ALA A 487 30.06 8.25 15.54
N GLY A 488 29.29 8.86 16.44
CA GLY A 488 27.82 8.81 16.41
C GLY A 488 27.23 9.64 15.27
N GLN A 489 27.83 10.80 14.97
CA GLN A 489 27.48 11.58 13.79
C GLN A 489 27.80 10.83 12.50
N GLN A 490 28.97 10.20 12.41
CA GLN A 490 29.34 9.34 11.28
C GLN A 490 28.35 8.18 11.11
N PHE A 491 27.92 7.54 12.20
CA PHE A 491 26.89 6.49 12.18
C PHE A 491 25.57 6.98 11.57
N GLY A 492 25.05 8.13 12.02
CA GLY A 492 23.82 8.72 11.49
C GLY A 492 23.92 9.12 10.01
N GLN A 493 25.05 9.75 9.64
CA GLN A 493 25.32 10.18 8.26
C GLN A 493 25.48 8.99 7.30
N ALA A 494 26.19 7.95 7.71
CA ALA A 494 26.40 6.75 6.90
C ALA A 494 25.08 6.01 6.62
N MET A 495 24.16 5.94 7.60
CA MET A 495 22.82 5.38 7.36
C MET A 495 22.10 6.14 6.25
N ARG A 496 22.05 7.48 6.32
CA ARG A 496 21.38 8.31 5.30
C ARG A 496 22.03 8.24 3.92
N ALA A 497 23.35 8.11 3.88
CA ALA A 497 24.12 8.00 2.66
C ALA A 497 24.09 6.60 2.04
N SER A 498 23.48 5.61 2.73
CA SER A 498 23.32 4.26 2.20
C SER A 498 22.50 4.28 0.91
N PRO A 499 22.90 3.51 -0.12
CA PRO A 499 22.07 3.31 -1.30
C PRO A 499 20.89 2.35 -1.06
N GLU A 500 20.86 1.61 0.07
CA GLU A 500 19.76 0.69 0.39
C GLU A 500 18.63 1.40 1.13
N MET A 501 17.40 1.30 0.61
CA MET A 501 16.23 1.94 1.25
C MET A 501 15.97 1.44 2.67
N ARG A 502 16.31 0.18 2.97
CA ARG A 502 16.19 -0.40 4.33
C ARG A 502 17.00 0.42 5.32
N THR A 503 18.27 0.67 5.01
CA THR A 503 19.21 1.42 5.84
C THR A 503 18.95 2.93 5.79
N ALA A 504 18.70 3.50 4.60
CA ALA A 504 18.58 4.93 4.41
C ALA A 504 17.26 5.54 4.88
N ALA A 505 16.17 4.77 4.82
CA ALA A 505 14.84 5.28 5.15
C ALA A 505 14.22 4.58 6.36
N GLN A 506 14.39 3.27 6.52
CA GLN A 506 13.66 2.53 7.55
C GLN A 506 14.40 2.45 8.89
N TYR A 507 15.73 2.32 8.93
CA TYR A 507 16.47 2.41 10.19
C TYR A 507 16.30 3.76 10.89
N PRO A 508 16.30 4.92 10.20
CA PRO A 508 15.98 6.20 10.81
C PRO A 508 14.62 6.24 11.52
N LEU A 509 13.62 5.48 11.06
CA LEU A 509 12.30 5.40 11.73
C LEU A 509 12.37 4.80 13.13
N VAL A 510 13.41 4.01 13.44
CA VAL A 510 13.64 3.43 14.76
C VAL A 510 14.71 4.22 15.52
N TYR A 511 15.79 4.56 14.84
CA TYR A 511 16.93 5.25 15.43
C TYR A 511 16.56 6.63 15.98
N MET A 512 15.81 7.45 15.22
CA MET A 512 15.45 8.79 15.67
C MET A 512 14.57 8.77 16.93
N PRO A 513 13.46 7.99 17.00
CA PRO A 513 12.69 7.87 18.24
C PRO A 513 13.50 7.36 19.44
N LEU A 514 14.47 6.44 19.22
CA LEU A 514 15.35 5.97 20.29
C LEU A 514 16.25 7.08 20.83
N VAL A 515 16.85 7.88 19.95
CA VAL A 515 17.65 9.04 20.34
C VAL A 515 16.80 10.08 21.05
N GLU A 516 15.58 10.34 20.57
CA GLU A 516 14.66 11.29 21.20
C GLU A 516 14.25 10.83 22.61
N ALA A 517 13.90 9.56 22.76
CA ALA A 517 13.58 8.94 24.04
C ALA A 517 14.78 9.00 24.99
N LEU A 518 15.99 8.69 24.51
CA LEU A 518 17.23 8.78 25.29
C LEU A 518 17.51 10.22 25.76
N ALA A 519 17.36 11.21 24.88
CA ALA A 519 17.53 12.61 25.22
C ALA A 519 16.50 13.08 26.26
N GLN A 520 15.24 12.68 26.14
CA GLN A 520 14.23 12.95 27.16
C GLN A 520 14.61 12.29 28.51
N ARG A 521 15.13 11.07 28.47
CA ARG A 521 15.60 10.36 29.68
C ARG A 521 16.80 11.04 30.34
N ALA A 522 17.67 11.68 29.55
CA ALA A 522 18.78 12.52 30.00
C ALA A 522 18.33 13.91 30.52
N GLY A 523 17.03 14.22 30.50
CA GLY A 523 16.47 15.45 31.07
C GLY A 523 16.25 16.59 30.05
N HIS A 524 16.38 16.32 28.75
CA HIS A 524 16.05 17.30 27.71
C HIS A 524 14.54 17.43 27.50
N SER A 525 14.09 18.61 27.07
CA SER A 525 12.70 18.82 26.65
C SER A 525 12.38 18.11 25.33
N VAL A 526 11.09 17.85 25.07
CA VAL A 526 10.64 17.19 23.82
C VAL A 526 11.15 17.90 22.56
N GLU A 527 11.14 19.23 22.54
CA GLU A 527 11.63 20.01 21.40
C GLU A 527 13.14 19.86 21.22
N GLN A 528 13.91 19.97 22.31
CA GLN A 528 15.36 19.75 22.28
C GLN A 528 15.73 18.33 21.84
N SER A 529 15.00 17.31 22.30
CA SER A 529 15.25 15.92 21.92
C SER A 529 15.09 15.70 20.41
N ARG A 530 14.07 16.33 19.79
CA ARG A 530 13.86 16.30 18.34
C ARG A 530 14.95 17.03 17.56
N ASP A 531 15.47 18.12 18.11
CA ASP A 531 16.57 18.83 17.48
C ASP A 531 17.86 18.00 17.57
N ILE A 532 18.13 17.38 18.72
CA ILE A 532 19.27 16.47 18.91
C ILE A 532 19.22 15.29 17.94
N SER A 533 18.06 14.63 17.78
CA SER A 533 17.93 13.48 16.87
C SER A 533 18.18 13.86 15.41
N LYS A 534 17.71 15.04 14.99
CA LYS A 534 17.97 15.58 13.64
C LYS A 534 19.43 15.97 13.46
N ASP A 535 20.03 16.61 14.45
CA ASP A 535 21.42 17.07 14.40
C ASP A 535 22.40 15.89 14.29
N ILE A 536 22.16 14.78 15.00
CA ILE A 536 22.98 13.56 14.89
C ILE A 536 22.88 12.94 13.49
N MET A 537 21.73 13.10 12.83
CA MET A 537 21.49 12.67 11.46
C MET A 537 21.86 13.75 10.43
N ALA A 538 22.34 14.91 10.84
CA ALA A 538 22.66 16.02 9.97
C ALA A 538 24.10 15.92 9.44
N GLY A 539 24.31 16.46 8.23
CA GLY A 539 25.59 16.45 7.52
C GLY A 539 25.58 15.55 6.29
N ASP A 540 26.55 15.80 5.41
CA ASP A 540 26.68 15.16 4.09
C ASP A 540 28.10 14.59 3.92
N ALA A 541 28.65 13.97 4.96
CA ALA A 541 29.98 13.38 4.84
C ALA A 541 29.96 12.17 3.87
N PRO A 542 30.88 12.12 2.89
CA PRO A 542 30.96 11.01 1.95
C PRO A 542 31.17 9.66 2.65
N LEU A 543 30.59 8.59 2.11
CA LEU A 543 30.79 7.22 2.65
C LEU A 543 32.26 6.80 2.68
N ALA A 544 33.10 7.35 1.80
CA ALA A 544 34.54 7.11 1.79
C ALA A 544 35.28 7.73 3.00
N ASP A 545 34.68 8.70 3.67
CA ASP A 545 35.22 9.32 4.88
C ASP A 545 34.79 8.58 6.15
N MET A 546 33.90 7.60 6.05
CA MET A 546 33.45 6.78 7.17
C MET A 546 34.49 5.69 7.55
N PRO A 547 34.41 5.13 8.76
CA PRO A 547 35.18 3.93 9.14
C PRO A 547 34.85 2.72 8.25
N PRO A 548 35.82 1.86 7.89
CA PRO A 548 35.58 0.75 6.97
C PRO A 548 34.48 -0.23 7.40
N ASP A 549 34.33 -0.49 8.71
CA ASP A 549 33.27 -1.36 9.23
C ASP A 549 31.88 -0.76 9.01
N LEU A 550 31.74 0.56 9.21
CA LEU A 550 30.49 1.28 9.00
C LEU A 550 30.16 1.37 7.51
N THR A 551 31.13 1.73 6.67
CA THR A 551 30.97 1.74 5.20
C THR A 551 30.52 0.36 4.70
N ARG A 552 31.15 -0.72 5.20
CA ARG A 552 30.76 -2.09 4.85
C ARG A 552 29.33 -2.42 5.25
N ALA A 553 28.91 -1.99 6.44
CA ALA A 553 27.60 -2.31 6.96
C ALA A 553 26.45 -1.53 6.29
N VAL A 554 26.73 -0.36 5.70
CA VAL A 554 25.71 0.45 4.99
C VAL A 554 25.69 0.25 3.47
N LEU A 555 26.71 -0.39 2.89
CA LEU A 555 26.74 -0.74 1.48
C LEU A 555 26.05 -2.09 1.23
N PRO A 556 25.43 -2.28 0.03
CA PRO A 556 24.73 -3.51 -0.29
C PRO A 556 25.65 -4.73 -0.21
N GLY A 557 25.16 -5.80 0.42
CA GLY A 557 25.88 -7.07 0.49
C GLY A 557 25.83 -7.89 -0.82
N PRO A 558 26.60 -8.99 -0.90
CA PRO A 558 26.52 -9.92 -2.03
C PRO A 558 25.09 -10.44 -2.22
N GLY A 559 24.56 -10.34 -3.44
CA GLY A 559 23.21 -10.81 -3.78
C GLY A 559 22.08 -9.82 -3.50
N SER A 560 22.37 -8.59 -3.07
CA SER A 560 21.37 -7.51 -2.99
C SER A 560 20.85 -7.15 -4.38
N ASP A 561 19.54 -6.94 -4.51
CA ASP A 561 18.91 -6.44 -5.75
C ASP A 561 19.41 -5.04 -6.15
N SER A 562 20.03 -4.32 -5.21
CA SER A 562 20.62 -3.00 -5.44
C SER A 562 22.03 -3.07 -6.03
N LEU A 563 22.63 -4.26 -6.15
CA LEU A 563 23.99 -4.47 -6.64
C LEU A 563 23.98 -5.34 -7.90
N ASP A 564 24.60 -4.86 -8.98
CA ASP A 564 24.75 -5.67 -10.18
C ASP A 564 25.88 -6.72 -10.06
N ASN A 565 25.96 -7.64 -11.02
CA ASN A 565 26.97 -8.71 -11.04
C ASN A 565 28.43 -8.21 -11.14
N ARG A 566 28.65 -6.91 -11.39
CA ARG A 566 29.96 -6.27 -11.45
C ARG A 566 30.34 -5.65 -10.11
N GLY A 567 29.46 -5.72 -9.11
CA GLY A 567 29.63 -5.03 -7.83
C GLY A 567 29.30 -3.54 -7.92
N VAL A 568 28.49 -3.10 -8.90
CA VAL A 568 28.10 -1.70 -9.04
C VAL A 568 26.69 -1.49 -8.48
N VAL A 569 26.53 -0.49 -7.62
CA VAL A 569 25.22 -0.09 -7.09
C VAL A 569 24.33 0.44 -8.22
N THR A 570 23.07 0.01 -8.25
CA THR A 570 22.11 0.38 -9.28
C THR A 570 21.95 1.90 -9.37
N GLY A 571 22.14 2.45 -10.57
CA GLY A 571 22.05 3.89 -10.81
C GLY A 571 23.32 4.68 -10.48
N ALA A 572 24.36 4.03 -9.94
CA ALA A 572 25.61 4.70 -9.62
C ALA A 572 26.31 5.23 -10.88
N ARG A 573 26.75 6.49 -10.84
CA ARG A 573 27.41 7.15 -11.99
C ARG A 573 28.67 6.42 -12.42
N ILE A 574 29.43 5.87 -11.46
CA ILE A 574 30.64 5.10 -11.73
C ILE A 574 30.39 3.85 -12.60
N GLY A 575 29.15 3.37 -12.67
CA GLY A 575 28.78 2.18 -13.43
C GLY A 575 29.01 2.24 -14.95
N SER A 576 29.12 3.44 -15.53
CA SER A 576 29.50 3.61 -16.94
C SER A 576 31.00 3.44 -17.19
N LEU A 577 31.82 3.58 -16.15
CA LEU A 577 33.28 3.44 -16.22
C LEU A 577 33.75 2.03 -15.89
N VAL A 578 32.97 1.27 -15.12
CA VAL A 578 33.25 -0.14 -14.82
C VAL A 578 32.98 -1.02 -16.05
N ALA A 579 33.98 -1.80 -16.46
CA ALA A 579 33.93 -2.71 -17.58
C ALA A 579 32.71 -3.65 -17.50
N ARG A 580 32.04 -3.87 -18.63
CA ARG A 580 30.76 -4.61 -18.67
C ARG A 580 30.91 -6.09 -18.36
N ASP A 581 32.08 -6.64 -18.63
CA ASP A 581 32.49 -8.02 -18.43
C ASP A 581 33.25 -8.23 -17.11
N PHE A 582 33.50 -7.18 -16.33
CA PHE A 582 34.08 -7.30 -15.00
C PHE A 582 33.19 -8.16 -14.09
N ARG A 583 33.75 -9.23 -13.53
CA ARG A 583 33.07 -10.12 -12.60
C ARG A 583 33.99 -10.40 -11.40
N PRO A 584 33.75 -9.79 -10.23
CA PRO A 584 34.64 -9.94 -9.08
C PRO A 584 34.74 -11.39 -8.61
N ASP A 585 33.65 -12.16 -8.69
CA ASP A 585 33.64 -13.58 -8.32
C ASP A 585 34.57 -14.43 -9.20
N HIS A 586 34.57 -14.17 -10.51
CA HIS A 586 35.44 -14.90 -11.45
C HIS A 586 36.92 -14.54 -11.22
N LEU A 587 37.21 -13.26 -10.97
CA LEU A 587 38.57 -12.80 -10.68
C LEU A 587 39.16 -13.53 -9.46
N ILE A 588 38.32 -13.74 -8.44
CA ILE A 588 38.70 -14.48 -7.23
C ILE A 588 38.94 -15.94 -7.51
N ASP A 589 38.09 -16.57 -8.31
CA ASP A 589 38.26 -17.98 -8.67
C ASP A 589 39.54 -18.21 -9.47
N GLU A 590 39.90 -17.28 -10.37
CA GLU A 590 41.12 -17.35 -11.17
C GLU A 590 42.39 -17.06 -10.35
N GLN A 591 42.34 -16.08 -9.44
CA GLN A 591 43.52 -15.61 -8.71
C GLN A 591 43.66 -16.22 -7.30
N ARG A 592 42.77 -17.13 -6.91
CA ARG A 592 42.67 -17.65 -5.54
C ARG A 592 44.00 -18.14 -4.99
N ASP A 593 44.64 -19.05 -5.71
CA ASP A 593 45.88 -19.68 -5.28
C ASP A 593 47.04 -18.68 -5.28
N GLU A 594 47.08 -17.77 -6.25
CA GLU A 594 48.09 -16.73 -6.33
C GLU A 594 47.99 -15.75 -5.16
N LEU A 595 46.78 -15.28 -4.82
CA LEU A 595 46.55 -14.39 -3.67
C LEU A 595 46.91 -15.07 -2.34
N VAL A 596 46.62 -16.36 -2.17
CA VAL A 596 47.06 -17.13 -1.00
C VAL A 596 48.58 -17.22 -0.95
N GLN A 597 49.24 -17.59 -2.05
CA GLN A 597 50.71 -17.64 -2.10
C GLN A 597 51.33 -16.27 -1.85
N TRP A 598 50.72 -15.20 -2.36
CA TRP A 598 51.16 -13.81 -2.16
C TRP A 598 51.07 -13.41 -0.68
N THR A 599 49.97 -13.76 -0.01
CA THR A 599 49.76 -13.56 1.43
C THR A 599 50.83 -14.30 2.24
N LEU A 600 51.12 -15.54 1.88
CA LEU A 600 52.10 -16.38 2.58
C LEU A 600 53.56 -15.95 2.37
N ARG A 601 53.86 -15.13 1.36
CA ARG A 601 55.19 -14.54 1.15
C ARG A 601 55.55 -13.47 2.18
N ASP A 602 54.56 -12.93 2.92
CA ASP A 602 54.86 -11.95 3.97
C ASP A 602 55.76 -12.58 5.04
N GLY A 603 56.90 -11.92 5.24
CA GLY A 603 57.97 -12.41 6.10
C GLY A 603 57.57 -12.38 7.58
N VAL A 604 58.33 -13.08 8.40
CA VAL A 604 58.22 -12.96 9.85
C VAL A 604 58.75 -11.59 10.28
N GLY A 605 58.04 -10.93 11.20
CA GLY A 605 58.42 -9.65 11.79
C GLY A 605 59.52 -9.80 12.84
N THR A 606 59.58 -8.85 13.77
CA THR A 606 60.51 -8.91 14.91
C THR A 606 60.17 -10.04 15.88
N GLN A 607 58.91 -10.48 15.90
CA GLN A 607 58.43 -11.61 16.69
C GLN A 607 58.12 -12.81 15.79
N PRO A 608 58.42 -14.06 16.23
CA PRO A 608 58.26 -15.26 15.40
C PRO A 608 56.80 -15.59 15.02
N TRP A 609 55.84 -15.04 15.76
CA TRP A 609 54.40 -15.26 15.64
C TRP A 609 53.65 -14.12 14.95
N MET A 610 54.35 -13.10 14.44
CA MET A 610 53.74 -11.94 13.78
C MET A 610 54.37 -11.72 12.42
N SER A 611 53.56 -11.37 11.42
CA SER A 611 54.05 -10.99 10.11
C SER A 611 54.68 -9.60 10.11
N LYS A 612 55.69 -9.40 9.27
CA LYS A 612 56.41 -8.14 9.14
C LYS A 612 55.49 -6.99 8.74
N THR A 613 54.53 -7.26 7.86
CA THR A 613 53.65 -6.20 7.37
C THR A 613 52.59 -5.82 8.40
N MET A 614 51.97 -6.79 9.10
CA MET A 614 51.04 -6.49 10.19
C MET A 614 51.72 -5.63 11.27
N GLU A 615 52.95 -5.97 11.66
CA GLU A 615 53.70 -5.21 12.67
C GLU A 615 53.87 -3.73 12.29
N VAL A 616 54.13 -3.44 11.01
CA VAL A 616 54.23 -2.06 10.50
C VAL A 616 52.86 -1.38 10.42
N ASP A 617 51.83 -2.14 10.05
CA ASP A 617 50.49 -1.63 9.82
C ASP A 617 49.69 -1.35 11.09
N LEU A 618 50.10 -1.85 12.26
CA LEU A 618 49.49 -1.56 13.57
C LEU A 618 49.28 -0.05 13.82
N GLY A 619 50.10 0.82 13.23
CA GLY A 619 49.95 2.27 13.32
C GLY A 619 49.13 2.95 12.22
N ARG A 620 48.65 2.19 11.22
CA ARG A 620 48.06 2.70 9.97
C ARG A 620 46.69 2.12 9.66
N ALA A 621 46.39 0.93 10.13
CA ALA A 621 45.14 0.22 9.91
C ALA A 621 44.45 -0.10 11.23
N THR A 622 43.17 -0.46 11.14
CA THR A 622 42.38 -0.91 12.29
C THR A 622 42.46 -2.44 12.37
N PHE A 623 42.76 -2.98 13.55
CA PHE A 623 42.82 -4.41 13.78
C PHE A 623 41.85 -4.82 14.87
N VAL A 624 41.02 -5.82 14.60
CA VAL A 624 40.06 -6.39 15.54
C VAL A 624 40.30 -7.89 15.64
N VAL A 625 40.42 -8.42 16.85
CA VAL A 625 40.64 -9.85 17.11
C VAL A 625 39.64 -10.33 18.15
N ASP A 626 38.84 -11.33 17.80
CA ASP A 626 37.72 -11.84 18.63
C ASP A 626 36.84 -10.70 19.18
N GLY A 627 36.54 -9.72 18.34
CA GLY A 627 35.74 -8.54 18.69
C GLY A 627 36.47 -7.43 19.44
N HIS A 628 37.74 -7.59 19.80
CA HIS A 628 38.54 -6.60 20.52
C HIS A 628 39.42 -5.79 19.58
N THR A 629 39.26 -4.47 19.57
CA THR A 629 40.11 -3.55 18.80
C THR A 629 41.50 -3.47 19.45
N LEU A 630 42.55 -3.76 18.69
CA LEU A 630 43.93 -3.62 19.17
C LEU A 630 44.29 -2.13 19.30
N SER A 631 44.98 -1.79 20.39
CA SER A 631 45.43 -0.40 20.64
C SER A 631 46.39 0.09 19.56
N LYS A 632 46.41 1.39 19.26
CA LYS A 632 47.41 1.95 18.34
C LYS A 632 48.76 2.17 19.05
N PRO A 633 49.89 2.16 18.31
CA PRO A 633 51.20 2.49 18.84
C PRO A 633 51.18 3.85 19.57
N GLY A 634 51.51 3.86 20.86
CA GLY A 634 51.55 5.07 21.70
C GLY A 634 50.39 5.21 22.70
N GLU A 635 49.35 4.36 22.63
CA GLU A 635 48.20 4.37 23.55
C GLU A 635 48.42 3.58 24.86
N GLY A 636 49.70 3.34 25.22
CA GLY A 636 50.10 2.73 26.50
C GLY A 636 50.03 1.20 26.60
N ALA A 637 49.16 0.55 25.83
CA ALA A 637 49.13 -0.92 25.69
C ALA A 637 49.95 -1.41 24.49
N ASN A 638 50.56 -2.60 24.60
CA ASN A 638 51.34 -3.18 23.50
C ASN A 638 50.42 -4.03 22.61
N ALA A 639 49.97 -3.45 21.49
CA ALA A 639 49.11 -4.07 20.48
C ALA A 639 49.60 -5.46 20.02
N MET A 640 50.92 -5.65 19.91
CA MET A 640 51.50 -6.94 19.53
C MET A 640 51.26 -8.00 20.61
N GLN A 641 51.40 -7.62 21.90
CA GLN A 641 51.13 -8.52 23.02
C GLN A 641 49.63 -8.81 23.15
N GLN A 642 48.77 -7.81 22.89
CA GLN A 642 47.32 -8.02 22.84
C GLN A 642 46.97 -9.06 21.77
N PHE A 643 47.48 -8.90 20.54
CA PHE A 643 47.31 -9.89 19.47
C PHE A 643 47.78 -11.29 19.91
N ARG A 644 48.98 -11.40 20.49
CA ARG A 644 49.54 -12.70 20.90
C ARG A 644 48.70 -13.39 21.98
N ALA A 645 48.02 -12.65 22.85
CA ALA A 645 47.23 -13.20 23.94
C ALA A 645 46.03 -14.03 23.47
N HIS A 646 45.57 -13.85 22.23
CA HIS A 646 44.45 -14.61 21.65
C HIS A 646 44.82 -16.05 21.24
N PHE A 647 46.11 -16.40 21.23
CA PHE A 647 46.59 -17.70 20.77
C PHE A 647 47.16 -18.53 21.92
N PRO A 648 47.01 -19.86 21.91
CA PRO A 648 47.68 -20.74 22.87
C PRO A 648 49.20 -20.52 22.91
N GLN A 649 49.84 -20.78 24.05
CA GLN A 649 51.30 -20.76 24.13
C GLN A 649 51.92 -21.98 23.42
N GLY A 650 53.13 -21.81 22.88
CA GLY A 650 53.90 -22.86 22.21
C GLY A 650 53.91 -22.77 20.69
N GLU A 651 54.71 -23.65 20.05
CA GLU A 651 55.03 -23.58 18.61
C GLU A 651 53.79 -23.60 17.71
N GLN A 652 52.76 -24.39 18.05
CA GLN A 652 51.52 -24.44 17.27
C GLN A 652 50.70 -23.15 17.37
N GLY A 653 50.64 -22.55 18.57
CA GLY A 653 49.97 -21.27 18.76
C GLY A 653 50.71 -20.12 18.08
N ASP A 654 52.05 -20.15 18.10
CA ASP A 654 52.88 -19.19 17.36
C ASP A 654 52.72 -19.33 15.84
N ALA A 655 52.66 -20.56 15.33
CA ALA A 655 52.41 -20.82 13.92
C ALA A 655 51.02 -20.34 13.48
N MET A 656 50.01 -20.52 14.34
CA MET A 656 48.65 -20.05 14.10
C MET A 656 48.60 -18.50 14.10
N ALA A 657 49.17 -17.86 15.11
CA ALA A 657 49.29 -16.40 15.18
C ALA A 657 50.01 -15.82 13.96
N LEU A 658 51.08 -16.47 13.48
CA LEU A 658 51.78 -16.05 12.27
C LEU A 658 50.90 -16.17 11.02
N ALA A 659 50.15 -17.26 10.88
CA ALA A 659 49.26 -17.45 9.74
C ALA A 659 48.08 -16.45 9.75
N VAL A 660 47.48 -16.16 10.91
CA VAL A 660 46.45 -15.10 11.06
C VAL A 660 47.04 -13.74 10.72
N SER A 661 48.19 -13.37 11.30
CA SER A 661 48.80 -12.06 11.08
C SER A 661 49.18 -11.80 9.62
N ARG A 662 49.62 -12.83 8.88
CA ARG A 662 49.85 -12.73 7.43
C ARG A 662 48.57 -12.37 6.67
N CYS A 663 47.43 -12.92 7.06
CA CYS A 663 46.13 -12.61 6.46
C CYS A 663 45.59 -11.24 6.91
N MET A 664 45.97 -10.78 8.11
CA MET A 664 45.72 -9.43 8.60
C MET A 664 46.81 -8.45 8.13
N SER A 665 47.06 -8.39 6.82
CA SER A 665 48.10 -7.49 6.28
C SER A 665 47.65 -6.81 4.99
N GLN A 666 48.20 -5.62 4.72
CA GLN A 666 47.91 -4.92 3.47
C GLN A 666 48.45 -5.62 2.22
N VAL A 667 49.34 -6.61 2.35
CA VAL A 667 49.97 -7.30 1.21
C VAL A 667 48.92 -7.94 0.30
N SER A 668 47.98 -8.69 0.89
CA SER A 668 46.92 -9.38 0.17
C SER A 668 45.84 -8.41 -0.31
N MET A 669 45.45 -7.46 0.54
CA MET A 669 44.44 -6.47 0.20
C MET A 669 44.87 -5.54 -0.93
N ASN A 670 46.14 -5.12 -0.96
CA ASN A 670 46.67 -4.29 -2.05
C ASN A 670 46.77 -5.08 -3.35
N ALA A 671 47.21 -6.35 -3.29
CA ALA A 671 47.26 -7.21 -4.46
C ALA A 671 45.87 -7.39 -5.08
N PHE A 672 44.88 -7.77 -4.26
CA PHE A 672 43.51 -7.93 -4.72
C PHE A 672 42.88 -6.63 -5.21
N THR A 673 43.08 -5.53 -4.47
CA THR A 673 42.58 -4.21 -4.87
C THR A 673 43.17 -3.79 -6.23
N THR A 674 44.46 -4.04 -6.46
CA THR A 674 45.11 -3.77 -7.76
C THR A 674 44.53 -4.65 -8.87
N SER A 675 44.32 -5.94 -8.61
CA SER A 675 43.69 -6.85 -9.57
C SER A 675 42.26 -6.44 -9.92
N CYS A 676 41.44 -6.11 -8.92
CA CYS A 676 40.08 -5.62 -9.12
C CYS A 676 40.08 -4.34 -9.95
N GLN A 677 41.00 -3.42 -9.65
CA GLN A 677 41.11 -2.15 -10.37
C GLN A 677 41.49 -2.35 -11.84
N GLY A 678 42.52 -3.16 -12.11
CA GLY A 678 42.93 -3.47 -13.49
C GLY A 678 41.81 -4.15 -14.28
N ALA A 679 41.08 -5.08 -13.65
CA ALA A 679 39.97 -5.78 -14.29
C ALA A 679 38.72 -4.90 -14.47
N ALA A 680 38.44 -4.00 -13.52
CA ALA A 680 37.26 -3.15 -13.54
C ALA A 680 37.40 -1.97 -14.51
N PHE A 681 38.61 -1.41 -14.68
CA PHE A 681 38.84 -0.20 -15.47
C PHE A 681 39.69 -0.43 -16.74
N GLY A 682 40.23 -1.63 -16.93
CA GLY A 682 40.98 -2.01 -18.14
C GLY A 682 42.26 -1.19 -18.33
N ASP A 683 42.41 -0.57 -19.50
CA ASP A 683 43.55 0.29 -19.84
C ASP A 683 43.58 1.62 -19.08
N ALA A 684 42.52 1.93 -18.31
CA ALA A 684 42.45 3.17 -17.56
C ALA A 684 43.15 3.06 -16.20
N ILE A 685 43.78 4.16 -15.77
CA ILE A 685 44.49 4.29 -14.49
C ILE A 685 43.53 4.93 -13.47
N PRO A 686 43.04 4.18 -12.49
CA PRO A 686 42.19 4.73 -11.44
C PRO A 686 43.03 5.47 -10.37
N LEU A 687 42.59 6.68 -10.00
CA LEU A 687 43.23 7.53 -9.01
C LEU A 687 42.42 7.55 -7.71
N PHE A 688 43.04 7.16 -6.60
CA PHE A 688 42.38 7.04 -5.31
C PHE A 688 42.91 8.03 -4.27
N ALA A 689 42.05 8.40 -3.33
CA ALA A 689 42.45 9.04 -2.09
C ALA A 689 41.77 8.40 -0.87
N ARG A 690 42.31 8.73 0.29
CA ARG A 690 41.74 8.40 1.61
C ARG A 690 41.49 6.89 1.79
N GLY A 691 42.39 6.06 1.26
CA GLY A 691 42.36 4.62 1.47
C GLY A 691 42.48 4.29 2.96
N LYS A 692 41.54 3.48 3.46
CA LYS A 692 41.51 2.97 4.83
C LYS A 692 41.46 1.45 4.80
N ASN A 693 42.15 0.82 5.74
CA ASN A 693 42.19 -0.63 5.87
C ASN A 693 41.75 -1.05 7.26
N MET A 694 40.93 -2.10 7.31
CA MET A 694 40.53 -2.77 8.53
C MET A 694 40.71 -4.28 8.38
N PHE A 695 41.20 -4.92 9.43
CA PHE A 695 41.37 -6.36 9.48
C PHE A 695 40.67 -6.92 10.71
N GLU A 696 39.79 -7.88 10.52
CA GLU A 696 39.02 -8.57 11.55
C GLU A 696 39.42 -10.04 11.57
N ALA A 697 39.80 -10.58 12.73
CA ALA A 697 40.08 -11.99 12.93
C ALA A 697 39.15 -12.56 14.00
N THR A 698 38.50 -13.68 13.72
CA THR A 698 37.60 -14.37 14.66
C THR A 698 37.99 -15.83 14.77
N SER A 699 38.17 -16.30 16.00
CA SER A 699 38.37 -17.71 16.30
C SER A 699 37.07 -18.50 16.21
N ASN A 700 37.15 -19.71 15.67
CA ASN A 700 36.01 -20.62 15.52
C ASN A 700 36.10 -21.75 16.56
N PRO A 701 34.97 -22.38 16.94
CA PRO A 701 34.95 -23.47 17.93
C PRO A 701 35.78 -24.70 17.55
N ASP A 702 36.04 -24.91 16.25
CA ASP A 702 36.86 -26.00 15.73
C ASP A 702 38.37 -25.69 15.74
N GLY A 703 38.77 -24.53 16.30
CA GLY A 703 40.15 -24.06 16.34
C GLY A 703 40.63 -23.41 15.04
N SER A 704 39.78 -23.30 14.02
CA SER A 704 40.07 -22.50 12.83
C SER A 704 39.88 -21.00 13.09
N TRP A 705 40.38 -20.18 12.18
CA TRP A 705 40.26 -18.73 12.23
C TRP A 705 39.67 -18.21 10.93
N THR A 706 38.76 -17.24 11.04
CA THR A 706 38.28 -16.47 9.90
C THR A 706 38.90 -15.08 9.96
N VAL A 707 39.60 -14.68 8.91
CA VAL A 707 40.25 -13.37 8.80
C VAL A 707 39.65 -12.62 7.62
N ARG A 708 39.09 -11.44 7.88
CA ARG A 708 38.52 -10.55 6.89
C ARG A 708 39.37 -9.28 6.79
N GLY A 709 39.80 -8.94 5.59
CA GLY A 709 40.38 -7.63 5.28
C GLY A 709 39.38 -6.80 4.51
N THR A 710 39.14 -5.57 4.95
CA THR A 710 38.27 -4.60 4.27
C THR A 710 39.10 -3.36 3.92
N HIS A 711 39.10 -3.02 2.64
CA HIS A 711 39.67 -1.79 2.11
C HIS A 711 38.56 -0.89 1.62
N THR A 712 38.52 0.35 2.09
CA THR A 712 37.61 1.38 1.59
C THR A 712 38.41 2.57 1.09
N GLY A 713 37.95 3.20 0.01
CA GLY A 713 38.62 4.38 -0.51
C GLY A 713 37.73 5.18 -1.44
N ARG A 714 38.16 6.41 -1.71
CA ARG A 714 37.51 7.30 -2.67
C ARG A 714 38.21 7.21 -4.02
N LEU A 715 37.49 6.87 -5.08
CA LEU A 715 38.00 6.92 -6.45
C LEU A 715 37.79 8.34 -7.01
N ILE A 716 38.84 9.15 -7.08
CA ILE A 716 38.70 10.56 -7.48
C ILE A 716 38.53 10.70 -8.99
N ALA A 717 39.20 9.84 -9.76
CA ALA A 717 39.33 10.02 -11.19
C ALA A 717 39.75 8.73 -11.90
N VAL A 718 39.48 8.66 -13.20
CA VAL A 718 39.93 7.58 -14.09
C VAL A 718 40.62 8.21 -15.30
N GLU A 719 41.91 7.93 -15.47
CA GLU A 719 42.71 8.39 -16.62
C GLU A 719 42.71 7.29 -17.70
N HIS A 720 42.07 7.53 -18.85
CA HIS A 720 41.96 6.53 -19.91
C HIS A 720 43.25 6.34 -20.72
N THR A 721 44.13 7.35 -20.77
CA THR A 721 45.39 7.30 -21.49
C THR A 721 46.38 8.27 -20.83
N PRO A 722 47.65 7.84 -20.58
CA PRO A 722 48.66 8.69 -19.96
C PRO A 722 48.82 10.05 -20.66
N GLY A 723 48.47 11.14 -19.97
CA GLY A 723 48.59 12.52 -20.45
C GLY A 723 47.37 13.09 -21.18
N GLU A 724 46.26 12.37 -21.24
CA GLU A 724 44.96 12.85 -21.74
C GLU A 724 44.07 13.43 -20.61
N PRO A 725 42.98 14.14 -20.93
CA PRO A 725 42.05 14.65 -19.92
C PRO A 725 41.50 13.52 -19.04
N VAL A 726 41.63 13.70 -17.73
CA VAL A 726 41.16 12.77 -16.71
C VAL A 726 39.64 12.87 -16.57
N SER A 727 38.95 11.73 -16.54
CA SER A 727 37.52 11.66 -16.21
C SER A 727 37.36 11.73 -14.69
N GLU A 728 36.95 12.89 -14.16
CA GLU A 728 36.64 13.03 -12.74
C GLU A 728 35.37 12.26 -12.38
N VAL A 729 35.40 11.61 -11.22
CA VAL A 729 34.27 10.90 -10.62
C VAL A 729 33.67 11.78 -9.53
N ASP A 730 32.36 11.62 -9.28
CA ASP A 730 31.62 12.39 -8.27
C ASP A 730 32.30 12.39 -6.89
N TYR A 731 32.11 13.43 -6.09
CA TYR A 731 32.83 13.61 -4.84
C TYR A 731 32.40 12.63 -3.72
N ASP A 732 31.22 12.02 -3.87
CA ASP A 732 30.61 11.17 -2.84
C ASP A 732 30.80 9.67 -3.08
N ASN A 733 31.64 9.33 -4.06
CA ASN A 733 31.84 7.95 -4.46
C ASN A 733 32.68 7.14 -3.46
N VAL A 734 32.38 5.85 -3.35
CA VAL A 734 33.12 4.90 -2.51
C VAL A 734 33.37 3.60 -3.25
N MET A 735 34.60 3.10 -3.11
CA MET A 735 34.98 1.74 -3.46
C MET A 735 35.24 0.96 -2.17
N MET A 736 34.70 -0.24 -2.11
CA MET A 736 34.98 -1.20 -1.05
C MET A 736 35.45 -2.52 -1.65
N ASN A 737 36.58 -3.03 -1.16
CA ASN A 737 37.07 -4.38 -1.46
C ASN A 737 37.21 -5.17 -0.16
N GLU A 738 36.72 -6.38 -0.15
CA GLU A 738 36.84 -7.31 0.96
C GLU A 738 37.45 -8.63 0.51
N LEU A 739 38.33 -9.19 1.35
CA LEU A 739 38.82 -10.56 1.25
C LEU A 739 38.56 -11.30 2.55
N THR A 740 38.12 -12.55 2.45
CA THR A 740 37.91 -13.43 3.61
C THR A 740 38.75 -14.70 3.48
N PHE A 741 39.66 -14.91 4.42
CA PHE A 741 40.47 -16.10 4.59
C PHE A 741 39.92 -16.99 5.70
N THR A 742 40.00 -18.30 5.49
CA THR A 742 39.85 -19.31 6.54
C THR A 742 41.20 -19.99 6.76
N ILE A 743 41.69 -19.95 8.00
CA ILE A 743 42.92 -20.62 8.39
C ILE A 743 42.60 -21.79 9.31
N ARG A 744 43.01 -23.00 8.93
CA ARG A 744 42.77 -24.21 9.71
C ARG A 744 44.00 -24.62 10.50
N PRO A 745 43.81 -25.17 11.71
CA PRO A 745 44.91 -25.72 12.48
C PRO A 745 45.55 -26.89 11.72
N PRO A 746 46.84 -27.18 11.98
CA PRO A 746 47.55 -28.27 11.32
C PRO A 746 46.95 -29.64 11.67
N GLY A 747 46.93 -30.56 10.70
CA GLY A 747 46.37 -31.90 10.87
C GLY A 747 47.23 -32.82 11.74
N ASN A 748 48.55 -32.59 11.78
CA ASN A 748 49.53 -33.33 12.59
C ASN A 748 50.51 -32.39 13.30
N SER A 749 51.17 -32.88 14.37
CA SER A 749 52.23 -32.13 15.05
C SER A 749 53.42 -31.87 14.12
N GLY A 750 53.73 -30.59 13.85
CA GLY A 750 54.86 -30.17 13.01
C GLY A 750 54.47 -29.71 11.60
N GLU A 751 53.21 -29.82 11.21
CA GLU A 751 52.70 -29.21 9.96
C GLU A 751 52.32 -27.74 10.19
N PRO A 752 52.45 -26.86 9.18
CA PRO A 752 51.97 -25.49 9.27
C PRO A 752 50.43 -25.41 9.13
N PRO A 753 49.78 -24.38 9.69
CA PRO A 753 48.37 -24.10 9.43
C PRO A 753 48.08 -23.93 7.94
N THR A 754 46.92 -24.40 7.47
CA THR A 754 46.52 -24.24 6.06
C THR A 754 45.65 -22.99 5.90
N THR A 755 46.00 -22.13 4.94
CA THR A 755 45.26 -20.90 4.65
C THR A 755 44.48 -21.06 3.36
N HIS A 756 43.19 -20.73 3.38
CA HIS A 756 42.32 -20.76 2.23
C HIS A 756 41.68 -19.39 2.03
N LEU A 757 41.72 -18.85 0.82
CA LEU A 757 40.86 -17.72 0.46
C LEU A 757 39.45 -18.27 0.16
N THR A 758 38.48 -17.80 0.92
CA THR A 758 37.13 -18.39 0.98
C THR A 758 36.02 -17.48 0.49
N GLY A 759 36.29 -16.18 0.35
CA GLY A 759 35.32 -15.25 -0.20
C GLY A 759 35.90 -13.86 -0.43
N SER A 760 35.10 -13.04 -1.08
CA SER A 760 35.39 -11.63 -1.35
C SER A 760 34.13 -10.87 -1.64
N HIS A 761 34.24 -9.54 -1.58
CA HIS A 761 33.16 -8.66 -1.95
C HIS A 761 33.73 -7.37 -2.52
N VAL A 762 33.16 -6.88 -3.62
CA VAL A 762 33.57 -5.63 -4.27
C VAL A 762 32.32 -4.78 -4.48
N VAL A 763 32.37 -3.54 -4.03
CA VAL A 763 31.28 -2.57 -4.21
C VAL A 763 31.83 -1.26 -4.75
N PHE A 764 31.21 -0.76 -5.82
CA PHE A 764 31.36 0.58 -6.36
C PHE A 764 30.03 1.32 -6.20
N SER A 765 30.03 2.40 -5.44
CA SER A 765 28.86 3.23 -5.17
C SER A 765 29.17 4.71 -5.43
N SER A 766 28.22 5.44 -6.01
CA SER A 766 28.25 6.90 -6.24
C SER A 766 26.91 7.42 -6.78
#